data_AF-A0A7S0IBA0-F1
#
_entry.id   AF-A0A7S0IBA0-F1
#
_cell.length_a   1.000
_cell.length_b   1.000
_cell.length_c   1.000
_cell.angle_alpha   90.00
_cell.angle_beta   90.00
_cell.angle_gamma   90.00
#
_symmetry.space_group_name_H-M   'P 1'
#
loop_
_entity.id
_entity.type
_entity.pdbx_description
1 polymer ?
#
loop_
_entity_poly.entity_id
_entity_poly.type
_entity_poly.pdbx_seq_one_letter_code
_entity_poly.pdbx_strand_id
1 'polypeptide(L)'
;MSMIAGLTVDLAYAIHNLYKEVKARIDAAEHLPNTCRRCVRLIDQIDGMVDGCNVDDKRTRTILENISSCMEELDDLIDRMIKLGATKQGGGGVCICLNVASAGKDAMKVEDDLERTEEELRKHLDSLVQATQLHTYSTRTSNKLEQVDSRRFWDEHFGDMREVSVKAIAEALNHECETKNLGVDTATVVQLTKDCFSGKETVTVLGFGEVFNKASIPDTMVSLAKRARAKTSLLAIKVYNFESKTVDQNLYPGFVMCKDTDSLRVFRSLVMTHALTLADEESSSDDSEFDFDGEESKQPAPGAKSKAKVTVEDLDALPPEYRFLAAGEFTFFLDDCEMRVQRKQEKNMSGMDTLQKVCIVRDDDLPEELRPRKKEKSSRKPRLSASASEKDTAWEKSSQGTSAAGDDDADGGADAEDVAQSIMQKAAEEIAARDCASVAAAIRAPLVLHGLRVAAKKVGVPEESVTFLVEVDQLRQAAEAISPTSAGALSMPRLRLVKASAKNIAERFLSAASTFKLPVAPETSAAAIKAVDRYAGLADEEDPLPGLDHGMLEALRGPFEEVEAAMAPALEVLQRKNATVNKVVDVAKKKKWTGPKKNVVICGGGMAGAWCAYHLDNDEQERFHVTVVDPKNYFEDPTTQPMLMCDPGKVEEGRFANSIAPYGKVVAKGKHVCGFVQSISKTHVEVGNERTVVPFDYLILAMGSSYASNIKVVNPTVEYRWKQHQAELVSMKNAANILVIGGGLVGVEIAGNAADRLHKANGGERKKVILIHSGPYLLPRAKNAHKYVYDYLTSVGVEIHLNQRVVEFDDMLQSYTSDTGETFSAGKVYRCTGPRANTQALKDAQSDSVIQAALDEKGFVKVDDHLRLHDAPHIFAVGDIVESRMFPSTGAHVVTGKAAAERTAEFATVQGVVAAENIIRTVQGEEALMSIDPSRNVNGQSLAIDVGPEQGVAVIKYEVAEFNKTIGFDFGGDPEHLKQDGVSLSDKVPGIKQFITSVIAKSMMDADTHNMFWGMKKGYQEIIDPLAPAEEAP
;
A
#
# COMPACT_ATOMS: atom_id res chain seq x y z
N MET A 1 65.48 24.95 -3.45
CA MET A 1 64.10 25.48 -3.56
C MET A 1 63.03 24.39 -3.54
N SER A 2 63.15 23.24 -4.23
CA SER A 2 62.07 22.22 -4.20
C SER A 2 61.86 21.53 -2.84
N MET A 3 62.91 21.40 -2.02
CA MET A 3 62.79 20.83 -0.67
C MET A 3 62.05 21.77 0.31
N ILE A 4 62.18 23.09 0.12
CA ILE A 4 61.45 24.10 0.91
C ILE A 4 59.98 24.14 0.46
N ALA A 5 59.71 24.00 -0.85
CA ALA A 5 58.36 23.93 -1.40
C ALA A 5 57.59 22.66 -0.97
N GLY A 6 58.27 21.51 -0.86
CA GLY A 6 57.65 20.28 -0.32
C GLY A 6 57.28 20.43 1.16
N LEU A 7 58.18 21.00 1.97
CA LEU A 7 57.93 21.24 3.39
C LEU A 7 56.82 22.27 3.65
N THR A 8 56.68 23.31 2.83
CA THR A 8 55.54 24.25 2.95
C THR A 8 54.22 23.63 2.53
N VAL A 9 54.19 22.72 1.55
CA VAL A 9 52.97 22.02 1.13
C VAL A 9 52.52 21.01 2.18
N ASP A 10 53.44 20.24 2.75
CA ASP A 10 53.12 19.28 3.82
C ASP A 10 52.72 19.98 5.12
N LEU A 11 53.37 21.10 5.47
CA LEU A 11 52.99 21.90 6.63
C LEU A 11 51.64 22.59 6.41
N ALA A 12 51.36 23.10 5.21
CA ALA A 12 50.04 23.67 4.88
C ALA A 12 48.94 22.60 4.90
N TYR A 13 49.23 21.38 4.44
CA TYR A 13 48.29 20.27 4.49
C TYR A 13 48.04 19.79 5.92
N ALA A 14 49.09 19.71 6.74
CA ALA A 14 48.97 19.38 8.17
C ALA A 14 48.20 20.46 8.94
N ILE A 15 48.46 21.75 8.69
CA ILE A 15 47.72 22.86 9.29
C ILE A 15 46.26 22.86 8.82
N HIS A 16 45.99 22.57 7.55
CA HIS A 16 44.63 22.49 7.01
C HIS A 16 43.84 21.33 7.59
N ASN A 17 44.46 20.16 7.76
CA ASN A 17 43.82 19.01 8.41
C ASN A 17 43.60 19.26 9.90
N LEU A 18 44.56 19.89 10.59
CA LEU A 18 44.39 20.29 11.99
C LEU A 18 43.26 21.33 12.12
N TYR A 19 43.16 22.29 11.20
CA TYR A 19 42.07 23.25 11.16
C TYR A 19 40.71 22.60 10.89
N LYS A 20 40.63 21.64 9.96
CA LYS A 20 39.41 20.87 9.70
C LYS A 20 38.97 20.07 10.92
N GLU A 21 39.90 19.40 11.58
CA GLU A 21 39.66 18.63 12.79
C GLU A 21 39.18 19.52 13.95
N VAL A 22 39.86 20.66 14.17
CA VAL A 22 39.46 21.65 15.17
C VAL A 22 38.09 22.23 14.86
N LYS A 23 37.82 22.54 13.59
CA LYS A 23 36.52 23.07 13.16
C LYS A 23 35.40 22.04 13.33
N ALA A 24 35.61 20.78 12.96
CA ALA A 24 34.63 19.71 13.16
C ALA A 24 34.29 19.52 14.65
N ARG A 25 35.28 19.63 15.53
CA ARG A 25 35.06 19.59 16.99
C ARG A 25 34.32 20.82 17.51
N ILE A 26 34.51 21.99 16.91
CA ILE A 26 33.77 23.21 17.23
C ILE A 26 32.32 23.08 16.77
N ASP A 27 32.09 22.61 15.54
CA ASP A 27 30.75 22.43 14.96
C ASP A 27 29.94 21.38 15.77
N ALA A 28 30.56 20.26 16.18
CA ALA A 28 29.93 19.28 17.10
C ALA A 28 29.62 19.91 18.48
N ALA A 29 30.52 20.73 19.01
CA ALA A 29 30.31 21.43 20.27
C ALA A 29 29.14 22.44 20.25
N GLU A 30 28.68 22.89 19.07
CA GLU A 30 27.48 23.73 18.93
C GLU A 30 26.18 22.96 19.19
N HIS A 31 26.16 21.65 18.93
CA HIS A 31 24.97 20.81 19.02
C HIS A 31 24.78 20.15 20.39
N LEU A 32 25.87 19.91 21.11
CA LEU A 32 25.90 19.30 22.45
C LEU A 32 24.93 19.93 23.49
N PRO A 33 24.74 21.27 23.57
CA PRO A 33 23.77 21.88 24.50
C PRO A 33 22.30 21.54 24.21
N ASN A 34 21.98 21.28 22.95
CA ASN A 34 20.63 20.91 22.53
C ASN A 34 20.39 19.41 22.78
N THR A 35 21.41 18.58 22.57
CA THR A 35 21.41 17.15 22.92
C THR A 35 21.21 16.94 24.42
N CYS A 36 21.95 17.66 25.27
CA CYS A 36 21.76 17.59 26.73
C CYS A 36 20.34 18.01 27.17
N ARG A 37 19.78 19.07 26.59
CA ARG A 37 18.40 19.52 26.90
C ARG A 37 17.32 18.56 26.39
N ARG A 38 17.60 17.75 25.37
CA ARG A 38 16.71 16.67 24.91
C ARG A 38 16.72 15.50 25.90
N CYS A 39 17.91 15.08 26.32
CA CYS A 39 18.11 14.02 27.31
C CYS A 39 17.39 14.32 28.63
N VAL A 40 17.56 15.52 29.21
CA VAL A 40 16.90 15.91 30.47
C VAL A 40 15.37 15.89 30.38
N ARG A 41 14.79 16.38 29.27
CA ARG A 41 13.33 16.34 29.07
C ARG A 41 12.79 14.92 28.91
N LEU A 42 13.57 14.01 28.34
CA LEU A 42 13.19 12.61 28.19
C LEU A 42 13.13 11.91 29.55
N ILE A 43 14.09 12.20 30.44
CA ILE A 43 14.08 11.73 31.84
C ILE A 43 12.79 12.18 32.55
N ASP A 44 12.44 13.48 32.48
CA ASP A 44 11.22 14.02 33.11
C ASP A 44 9.93 13.35 32.58
N GLN A 45 9.90 13.01 31.29
CA GLN A 45 8.77 12.32 30.67
C GLN A 45 8.63 10.88 31.14
N ILE A 46 9.77 10.17 31.30
CA ILE A 46 9.80 8.79 31.76
C ILE A 46 9.31 8.71 33.20
N ASP A 47 9.77 9.59 34.08
CA ASP A 47 9.32 9.64 35.48
C ASP A 47 7.79 9.80 35.58
N GLY A 48 7.20 10.65 34.73
CA GLY A 48 5.75 10.82 34.66
C GLY A 48 4.98 9.62 34.09
N MET A 49 5.64 8.70 33.38
CA MET A 49 5.03 7.50 32.78
C MET A 49 5.16 6.25 33.67
N VAL A 50 6.15 6.21 34.56
CA VAL A 50 6.36 5.11 35.51
C VAL A 50 5.24 5.08 36.57
N ASP A 51 4.70 6.25 36.92
CA ASP A 51 3.52 6.43 37.79
C ASP A 51 2.24 5.89 37.14
N GLY A 52 2.08 4.57 37.18
CA GLY A 52 0.91 3.86 36.63
C GLY A 52 1.18 2.44 36.14
N CYS A 53 2.44 2.00 36.11
CA CYS A 53 2.82 0.65 35.67
C CYS A 53 2.65 -0.41 36.79
N ASN A 54 2.20 -1.61 36.44
CA ASN A 54 2.13 -2.74 37.37
C ASN A 54 3.53 -3.36 37.57
N VAL A 55 4.12 -3.10 38.75
CA VAL A 55 5.51 -3.45 39.11
C VAL A 55 5.71 -4.96 39.40
N ASP A 56 4.62 -5.71 39.47
CA ASP A 56 4.66 -7.15 39.75
C ASP A 56 4.88 -8.02 38.50
N ASP A 57 4.74 -7.46 37.29
CA ASP A 57 5.00 -8.17 36.04
C ASP A 57 6.51 -8.28 35.76
N LYS A 58 7.00 -9.51 35.55
CA LYS A 58 8.44 -9.78 35.37
C LYS A 58 9.04 -9.08 34.14
N ARG A 59 8.27 -8.92 33.05
CA ARG A 59 8.72 -8.28 31.82
C ARG A 59 8.74 -6.77 31.99
N THR A 60 7.68 -6.19 32.56
CA THR A 60 7.62 -4.77 32.95
C THR A 60 8.77 -4.44 33.91
N ARG A 61 9.04 -5.29 34.90
CA ARG A 61 10.16 -5.12 35.84
C ARG A 61 11.52 -5.12 35.13
N THR A 62 11.75 -6.06 34.22
CA THR A 62 13.02 -6.11 33.46
C THR A 62 13.19 -4.86 32.59
N ILE A 63 12.11 -4.38 31.97
CA ILE A 63 12.15 -3.16 31.14
C ILE A 63 12.39 -1.93 32.01
N LEU A 64 11.73 -1.83 33.16
CA LEU A 64 11.94 -0.74 34.12
C LEU A 64 13.36 -0.75 34.68
N GLU A 65 13.92 -1.93 35.02
CA GLU A 65 15.31 -2.09 35.46
C GLU A 65 16.30 -1.61 34.38
N ASN A 66 16.06 -1.94 33.11
CA ASN A 66 16.90 -1.46 32.00
C ASN A 66 16.78 0.04 31.76
N ILE A 67 15.57 0.60 31.87
CA ILE A 67 15.33 2.05 31.78
C ILE A 67 16.07 2.77 32.90
N SER A 68 15.95 2.29 34.15
CA SER A 68 16.68 2.84 35.29
C SER A 68 18.19 2.76 35.10
N SER A 69 18.73 1.65 34.57
CA SER A 69 20.16 1.52 34.26
C SER A 69 20.61 2.54 33.22
N CYS A 70 19.84 2.76 32.15
CA CYS A 70 20.18 3.77 31.14
C CYS A 70 20.08 5.20 31.69
N MET A 71 19.13 5.47 32.59
CA MET A 71 19.03 6.77 33.28
C MET A 71 20.24 7.03 34.17
N GLU A 72 20.71 6.02 34.92
CA GLU A 72 21.94 6.12 35.73
C GLU A 72 23.18 6.39 34.86
N GLU A 73 23.33 5.70 33.72
CA GLU A 73 24.43 5.95 32.79
C GLU A 73 24.41 7.36 32.21
N LEU A 74 23.22 7.88 31.91
CA LEU A 74 23.00 9.22 31.39
C LEU A 74 23.29 10.29 32.45
N ASP A 75 22.84 10.09 33.69
CA ASP A 75 23.17 10.95 34.81
C ASP A 75 24.68 10.98 35.04
N ASP A 76 25.37 9.83 35.03
CA ASP A 76 26.83 9.76 35.16
C ASP A 76 27.57 10.50 34.02
N LEU A 77 27.05 10.45 32.79
CA LEU A 77 27.57 11.24 31.65
C LEU A 77 27.42 12.74 31.91
N ILE A 78 26.23 13.17 32.35
CA ILE A 78 25.94 14.57 32.69
C ILE A 78 26.81 15.04 33.86
N ASP A 79 26.98 14.20 34.88
CA ASP A 79 27.76 14.50 36.09
C ASP A 79 29.26 14.62 35.77
N ARG A 80 29.78 13.78 34.86
CA ARG A 80 31.13 13.92 34.30
C ARG A 80 31.29 15.23 33.54
N MET A 81 30.28 15.65 32.76
CA MET A 81 30.30 16.94 32.06
C MET A 81 30.27 18.12 33.02
N ILE A 82 29.45 18.07 34.07
CA ILE A 82 29.37 19.11 35.11
C ILE A 82 30.70 19.22 35.87
N LYS A 83 31.33 18.09 36.24
CA LYS A 83 32.64 18.06 36.90
C LYS A 83 33.76 18.61 36.01
N LEU A 84 33.69 18.39 34.70
CA LEU A 84 34.62 18.98 33.73
C LEU A 84 34.38 20.48 33.49
N GLY A 85 33.16 20.97 33.71
CA GLY A 85 32.80 22.39 33.64
C GLY A 85 33.11 23.20 34.89
N ALA A 86 33.48 22.57 36.00
CA ALA A 86 33.64 23.22 37.30
C ALA A 86 35.03 23.86 37.51
N THR A 87 35.35 24.92 36.75
CA THR A 87 36.28 25.97 37.21
C THR A 87 35.62 27.34 37.11
N LYS A 88 35.17 27.81 38.29
CA LYS A 88 34.76 29.15 38.74
C LYS A 88 34.16 30.14 37.72
N GLN A 89 32.87 30.36 37.95
CA GLN A 89 32.10 31.61 37.86
C GLN A 89 31.92 32.26 36.48
N GLY A 90 30.70 32.10 35.94
CA GLY A 90 30.03 33.13 35.16
C GLY A 90 29.48 32.67 33.81
N GLY A 91 28.21 32.27 33.78
CA GLY A 91 27.32 32.41 32.62
C GLY A 91 27.45 31.40 31.46
N GLY A 92 26.37 30.64 31.24
CA GLY A 92 26.01 30.05 29.94
C GLY A 92 26.60 28.67 29.62
N GLY A 93 25.76 27.74 29.15
CA GLY A 93 26.14 26.39 28.67
C GLY A 93 27.19 26.36 27.55
N VAL A 94 27.51 27.52 26.97
CA VAL A 94 28.62 27.75 26.04
C VAL A 94 29.99 27.49 26.69
N CYS A 95 30.11 27.67 28.01
CA CYS A 95 31.38 27.53 28.73
C CYS A 95 31.82 26.06 28.94
N ILE A 96 30.88 25.12 29.07
CA ILE A 96 31.20 23.69 29.24
C ILE A 96 31.77 23.09 27.95
N CYS A 97 31.20 23.46 26.81
CA CYS A 97 31.59 22.95 25.49
C CYS A 97 33.01 23.39 25.09
N LEU A 98 33.34 24.66 25.34
CA LEU A 98 34.69 25.20 25.14
C LEU A 98 35.71 24.61 26.13
N ASN A 99 35.29 24.21 27.34
CA ASN A 99 36.15 23.56 28.33
C ASN A 99 36.44 22.10 27.98
N VAL A 100 35.48 21.35 27.44
CA VAL A 100 35.70 19.97 26.95
C VAL A 100 36.68 19.95 25.77
N ALA A 101 36.49 20.87 24.82
CA ALA A 101 37.40 21.04 23.69
C ALA A 101 38.80 21.53 24.11
N SER A 102 38.89 22.50 25.03
CA SER A 102 40.18 23.05 25.50
C SER A 102 40.95 22.10 26.41
N ALA A 103 40.28 21.16 27.09
CA ALA A 103 40.91 20.07 27.83
C ALA A 103 41.41 18.90 26.95
N GLY A 104 41.27 19.01 25.62
CA GLY A 104 41.78 18.02 24.65
C GLY A 104 40.98 16.72 24.58
N LYS A 105 39.73 16.72 25.05
CA LYS A 105 38.84 15.56 24.95
C LYS A 105 38.00 15.60 23.66
N ASP A 106 37.59 14.43 23.20
CA ASP A 106 36.84 14.27 21.96
C ASP A 106 35.37 14.66 22.17
N ALA A 107 35.00 15.85 21.70
CA ALA A 107 33.64 16.39 21.82
C ALA A 107 32.65 15.60 20.95
N MET A 108 33.09 15.07 19.80
CA MET A 108 32.26 14.19 18.95
C MET A 108 31.89 12.92 19.71
N LYS A 109 32.87 12.29 20.36
CA LYS A 109 32.61 11.07 21.13
C LYS A 109 31.60 11.29 22.26
N VAL A 110 31.66 12.43 22.95
CA VAL A 110 30.73 12.75 24.04
C VAL A 110 29.32 13.01 23.52
N GLU A 111 29.19 13.69 22.37
CA GLU A 111 27.90 13.88 21.71
C GLU A 111 27.31 12.55 21.22
N ASP A 112 28.12 11.73 20.54
CA ASP A 112 27.71 10.41 20.06
C ASP A 112 27.29 9.48 21.22
N ASP A 113 28.01 9.50 22.36
CA ASP A 113 27.68 8.70 23.53
C ASP A 113 26.33 9.15 24.16
N LEU A 114 26.03 10.45 24.17
CA LEU A 114 24.73 10.98 24.62
C LEU A 114 23.60 10.61 23.66
N GLU A 115 23.81 10.76 22.35
CA GLU A 115 22.81 10.41 21.34
C GLU A 115 22.50 8.90 21.33
N ARG A 116 23.53 8.06 21.49
CA ARG A 116 23.35 6.61 21.62
C ARG A 116 22.52 6.24 22.85
N THR A 117 22.81 6.85 23.99
CA THR A 117 22.09 6.60 25.24
C THR A 117 20.64 7.07 25.13
N GLU A 118 20.38 8.22 24.49
CA GLU A 118 19.03 8.73 24.18
C GLU A 118 18.25 7.75 23.28
N GLU A 119 18.89 7.17 22.27
CA GLU A 119 18.26 6.21 21.36
C GLU A 119 17.92 4.87 22.05
N GLU A 120 18.81 4.36 22.90
CA GLU A 120 18.58 3.15 23.71
C GLU A 120 17.41 3.35 24.70
N LEU A 121 17.35 4.51 25.38
CA LEU A 121 16.23 4.88 26.26
C LEU A 121 14.88 4.90 25.51
N ARG A 122 14.83 5.49 24.32
CA ARG A 122 13.59 5.49 23.51
C ARG A 122 13.17 4.09 23.10
N LYS A 123 14.09 3.21 22.72
CA LYS A 123 13.77 1.81 22.36
C LYS A 123 13.19 1.03 23.52
N HIS A 124 13.72 1.22 24.73
CA HIS A 124 13.18 0.58 25.93
C HIS A 124 11.83 1.17 26.34
N LEU A 125 11.63 2.49 26.17
CA LEU A 125 10.35 3.15 26.40
C LEU A 125 9.26 2.66 25.42
N ASP A 126 9.57 2.56 24.13
CA ASP A 126 8.66 1.99 23.14
C ASP A 126 8.35 0.53 23.45
N SER A 127 9.33 -0.23 23.96
CA SER A 127 9.13 -1.61 24.41
C SER A 127 8.23 -1.69 25.66
N LEU A 128 8.29 -0.70 26.56
CA LEU A 128 7.42 -0.59 27.75
C LEU A 128 5.98 -0.24 27.33
N VAL A 129 5.82 0.71 26.41
CA VAL A 129 4.53 1.09 25.81
C VAL A 129 3.92 -0.08 25.04
N GLN A 130 4.73 -0.83 24.29
CA GLN A 130 4.27 -2.06 23.64
C GLN A 130 3.96 -3.18 24.63
N ALA A 131 4.73 -3.35 25.71
CA ALA A 131 4.46 -4.35 26.74
C ALA A 131 3.16 -4.07 27.52
N THR A 132 2.89 -2.81 27.82
CA THR A 132 1.61 -2.35 28.42
C THR A 132 0.43 -2.51 27.46
N GLN A 133 0.64 -2.32 26.15
CA GLN A 133 -0.38 -2.61 25.12
C GLN A 133 -0.58 -4.13 24.89
N LEU A 134 0.49 -4.94 24.99
CA LEU A 134 0.51 -6.40 24.79
C LEU A 134 -0.05 -7.20 25.97
N HIS A 135 -0.08 -6.64 27.19
CA HIS A 135 -0.78 -7.27 28.34
C HIS A 135 -2.27 -7.48 28.05
N THR A 136 -2.82 -6.77 27.06
CA THR A 136 -4.19 -6.95 26.57
C THR A 136 -4.35 -8.13 25.60
N TYR A 137 -3.28 -8.74 25.07
CA TYR A 137 -3.38 -9.66 23.90
C TYR A 137 -2.60 -10.98 23.93
N SER A 138 -1.74 -11.30 24.92
CA SER A 138 -0.80 -12.43 24.76
C SER A 138 -0.61 -13.34 25.98
N THR A 139 -1.54 -14.29 26.23
CA THR A 139 -1.25 -15.42 27.14
C THR A 139 -1.67 -16.82 26.66
N ARG A 140 -2.34 -17.01 25.51
CA ARG A 140 -2.83 -18.35 25.14
C ARG A 140 -1.88 -19.16 24.25
N THR A 141 -1.65 -20.42 24.63
CA THR A 141 -0.79 -21.39 23.90
C THR A 141 -1.26 -21.63 22.46
N SER A 142 -2.57 -21.55 22.21
CA SER A 142 -3.21 -21.70 20.90
C SER A 142 -2.84 -20.61 19.90
N ASN A 143 -2.32 -19.44 20.33
CA ASN A 143 -1.89 -18.37 19.42
C ASN A 143 -0.79 -18.81 18.43
N LYS A 144 -0.19 -19.98 18.65
CA LYS A 144 0.74 -20.65 17.73
C LYS A 144 0.07 -21.37 16.54
N LEU A 145 -1.25 -21.57 16.59
CA LEU A 145 -2.03 -22.09 15.47
C LEU A 145 -2.37 -20.93 14.55
N GLU A 146 -2.14 -21.07 13.25
CA GLU A 146 -2.32 -19.97 12.27
C GLU A 146 -3.79 -19.78 11.90
N GLN A 147 -4.58 -20.86 11.94
CA GLN A 147 -5.96 -20.90 11.47
C GLN A 147 -6.93 -20.65 12.63
N VAL A 148 -7.89 -19.76 12.42
CA VAL A 148 -8.79 -19.25 13.47
C VAL A 148 -9.66 -20.36 14.07
N ASP A 149 -10.17 -21.28 13.26
CA ASP A 149 -11.02 -22.40 13.73
C ASP A 149 -10.20 -23.42 14.53
N SER A 150 -8.96 -23.68 14.14
CA SER A 150 -8.01 -24.50 14.89
C SER A 150 -7.63 -23.87 16.23
N ARG A 151 -7.40 -22.55 16.25
CA ARG A 151 -7.18 -21.78 17.49
C ARG A 151 -8.37 -21.90 18.43
N ARG A 152 -9.57 -21.63 17.90
CA ARG A 152 -10.83 -21.73 18.64
C ARG A 152 -11.03 -23.13 19.21
N PHE A 153 -10.91 -24.17 18.38
CA PHE A 153 -11.08 -25.55 18.81
C PHE A 153 -10.08 -25.95 19.89
N TRP A 154 -8.81 -25.57 19.74
CA TRP A 154 -7.81 -25.87 20.75
C TRP A 154 -8.09 -25.13 22.06
N ASP A 155 -8.49 -23.85 21.98
CA ASP A 155 -8.88 -23.06 23.15
C ASP A 155 -10.12 -23.62 23.86
N GLU A 156 -11.13 -24.04 23.11
CA GLU A 156 -12.41 -24.54 23.64
C GLU A 156 -12.26 -25.90 24.31
N HIS A 157 -11.51 -26.82 23.69
CA HIS A 157 -11.40 -28.20 24.18
C HIS A 157 -10.20 -28.43 25.11
N PHE A 158 -9.13 -27.65 24.94
CA PHE A 158 -7.85 -27.90 25.59
C PHE A 158 -7.22 -26.67 26.29
N GLY A 159 -7.70 -25.46 26.02
CA GLY A 159 -7.23 -24.22 26.63
C GLY A 159 -5.72 -24.00 26.43
N ASP A 160 -5.01 -23.75 27.53
CA ASP A 160 -3.56 -23.47 27.51
C ASP A 160 -2.67 -24.71 27.44
N MET A 161 -3.25 -25.91 27.34
CA MET A 161 -2.49 -27.16 27.24
C MET A 161 -1.60 -27.17 26.00
N ARG A 162 -0.32 -27.52 26.19
CA ARG A 162 0.69 -27.57 25.11
C ARG A 162 0.68 -28.90 24.35
N GLU A 163 0.16 -29.94 24.97
CA GLU A 163 0.12 -31.30 24.47
C GLU A 163 -1.08 -32.05 25.07
N VAL A 164 -1.74 -32.87 24.25
CA VAL A 164 -2.95 -33.62 24.63
C VAL A 164 -2.93 -35.02 24.01
N SER A 165 -3.64 -35.96 24.60
CA SER A 165 -3.68 -37.34 24.07
C SER A 165 -4.44 -37.43 22.75
N VAL A 166 -4.04 -38.36 21.88
CA VAL A 166 -4.77 -38.62 20.62
C VAL A 166 -6.22 -39.04 20.89
N LYS A 167 -6.48 -39.72 22.01
CA LYS A 167 -7.83 -40.08 22.45
C LYS A 167 -8.68 -38.84 22.75
N ALA A 168 -8.13 -37.87 23.48
CA ALA A 168 -8.82 -36.62 23.80
C ALA A 168 -9.09 -35.78 22.54
N ILE A 169 -8.15 -35.75 21.59
CA ILE A 169 -8.38 -35.11 20.28
C ILE A 169 -9.50 -35.82 19.51
N ALA A 170 -9.51 -37.16 19.49
CA ALA A 170 -10.54 -37.91 18.77
C ALA A 170 -11.93 -37.70 19.39
N GLU A 171 -12.03 -37.63 20.71
CA GLU A 171 -13.29 -37.34 21.42
C GLU A 171 -13.77 -35.91 21.14
N ALA A 172 -12.87 -34.92 21.18
CA ALA A 172 -13.19 -33.53 20.85
C ALA A 172 -13.60 -33.36 19.38
N LEU A 173 -12.88 -33.97 18.44
CA LEU A 173 -13.22 -33.95 17.02
C LEU A 173 -14.55 -34.66 16.76
N ASN A 174 -14.84 -35.76 17.48
CA ASN A 174 -16.12 -36.44 17.35
C ASN A 174 -17.27 -35.56 17.86
N HIS A 175 -17.09 -34.91 19.00
CA HIS A 175 -18.06 -33.94 19.52
C HIS A 175 -18.30 -32.79 18.54
N GLU A 176 -17.24 -32.25 17.93
CA GLU A 176 -17.33 -31.20 16.92
C GLU A 176 -18.10 -31.67 15.66
N CYS A 177 -17.86 -32.91 15.22
CA CYS A 177 -18.54 -33.51 14.07
C CYS A 177 -20.02 -33.78 14.35
N GLU A 178 -20.37 -34.23 15.56
CA GLU A 178 -21.76 -34.45 15.99
C GLU A 178 -22.50 -33.13 16.14
N THR A 179 -21.88 -32.14 16.80
CA THR A 179 -22.49 -30.83 17.08
C THR A 179 -22.77 -30.06 15.80
N LYS A 180 -21.86 -30.12 14.82
CA LYS A 180 -22.03 -29.50 13.50
C LYS A 180 -22.75 -30.40 12.49
N ASN A 181 -23.22 -31.58 12.92
CA ASN A 181 -23.96 -32.55 12.13
C ASN A 181 -23.29 -32.91 10.78
N LEU A 182 -21.99 -33.19 10.82
CA LEU A 182 -21.15 -33.39 9.61
C LEU A 182 -21.31 -34.78 8.96
N GLY A 183 -22.10 -35.69 9.55
CA GLY A 183 -22.36 -37.02 8.98
C GLY A 183 -21.15 -37.97 8.99
N VAL A 184 -20.15 -37.70 9.83
CA VAL A 184 -19.00 -38.57 10.07
C VAL A 184 -19.26 -39.37 11.34
N ASP A 185 -19.28 -40.71 11.25
CA ASP A 185 -19.54 -41.56 12.41
C ASP A 185 -18.31 -41.63 13.33
N THR A 186 -18.57 -41.90 14.61
CA THR A 186 -17.54 -41.89 15.66
C THR A 186 -16.39 -42.87 15.40
N ALA A 187 -16.68 -44.05 14.83
CA ALA A 187 -15.65 -45.02 14.50
C ALA A 187 -14.70 -44.48 13.42
N THR A 188 -15.25 -43.80 12.41
CA THR A 188 -14.47 -43.12 11.37
C THR A 188 -13.63 -41.97 11.92
N VAL A 189 -14.16 -41.12 12.81
CA VAL A 189 -13.40 -40.01 13.43
C VAL A 189 -12.22 -40.52 14.23
N VAL A 190 -12.43 -41.55 15.06
CA VAL A 190 -11.38 -42.15 15.89
C VAL A 190 -10.27 -42.74 15.00
N GLN A 191 -10.64 -43.45 13.93
CA GLN A 191 -9.66 -44.03 13.02
C GLN A 191 -8.87 -42.95 12.28
N LEU A 192 -9.54 -41.94 11.72
CA LEU A 192 -8.89 -40.82 11.04
C LEU A 192 -7.91 -40.08 11.94
N THR A 193 -8.27 -39.87 13.20
CA THR A 193 -7.40 -39.17 14.16
C THR A 193 -6.14 -39.98 14.44
N LYS A 194 -6.26 -41.31 14.58
CA LYS A 194 -5.10 -42.20 14.73
C LYS A 194 -4.21 -42.20 13.49
N ASP A 195 -4.82 -42.22 12.30
CA ASP A 195 -4.12 -42.22 11.02
C ASP A 195 -3.35 -40.90 10.79
N CYS A 196 -3.95 -39.76 11.14
CA CYS A 196 -3.34 -38.43 10.96
C CYS A 196 -2.10 -38.21 11.84
N PHE A 197 -2.04 -38.86 13.00
CA PHE A 197 -0.95 -38.70 13.96
C PHE A 197 -0.09 -39.96 14.13
N SER A 198 -0.23 -40.92 13.20
CA SER A 198 0.65 -42.08 13.04
C SER A 198 0.83 -42.92 14.32
N GLY A 199 -0.22 -43.04 15.13
CA GLY A 199 -0.20 -43.85 16.36
C GLY A 199 0.58 -43.27 17.55
N LYS A 200 0.92 -41.97 17.55
CA LYS A 200 1.46 -41.30 18.74
C LYS A 200 0.46 -41.33 19.90
N GLU A 201 0.92 -41.42 21.14
CA GLU A 201 0.02 -41.37 22.30
C GLU A 201 -0.47 -39.94 22.58
N THR A 202 0.36 -38.94 22.28
CA THR A 202 0.11 -37.51 22.51
C THR A 202 0.50 -36.64 21.32
N VAL A 203 -0.15 -35.48 21.21
CA VAL A 203 0.00 -34.52 20.11
C VAL A 203 0.13 -33.11 20.69
N THR A 204 1.16 -32.39 20.26
CA THR A 204 1.40 -31.00 20.65
C THR A 204 0.51 -30.04 19.85
N VAL A 205 0.31 -28.83 20.38
CA VAL A 205 -0.45 -27.76 19.68
C VAL A 205 0.08 -27.50 18.27
N LEU A 206 1.41 -27.55 18.08
CA LEU A 206 2.01 -27.37 16.75
C LEU A 206 1.76 -28.58 15.85
N GLY A 207 1.86 -29.81 16.38
CA GLY A 207 1.57 -31.03 15.63
C GLY A 207 0.11 -31.11 15.18
N PHE A 208 -0.82 -30.62 16.00
CA PHE A 208 -2.21 -30.45 15.60
C PHE A 208 -2.37 -29.44 14.45
N GLY A 209 -1.66 -28.30 14.55
CA GLY A 209 -1.64 -27.28 13.52
C GLY A 209 -1.15 -27.76 12.15
N GLU A 210 -0.24 -28.74 12.09
CA GLU A 210 0.25 -29.29 10.81
C GLU A 210 -0.87 -29.91 9.95
N VAL A 211 -1.90 -30.47 10.60
CA VAL A 211 -3.04 -31.11 9.94
C VAL A 211 -4.17 -30.10 9.70
N PHE A 212 -4.49 -29.28 10.71
CA PHE A 212 -5.72 -28.49 10.73
C PHE A 212 -5.53 -26.99 10.40
N ASN A 213 -4.31 -26.45 10.28
CA ASN A 213 -4.14 -25.02 9.97
C ASN A 213 -4.44 -24.63 8.50
N LYS A 214 -4.69 -25.60 7.61
CA LYS A 214 -4.87 -25.31 6.18
C LYS A 214 -6.33 -25.07 5.77
N ALA A 215 -7.29 -25.56 6.55
CA ALA A 215 -8.72 -25.43 6.30
C ALA A 215 -9.48 -25.51 7.64
N SER A 216 -10.79 -25.25 7.64
CA SER A 216 -11.58 -25.42 8.87
C SER A 216 -11.57 -26.87 9.33
N ILE A 217 -11.73 -27.10 10.64
CA ILE A 217 -11.82 -28.46 11.18
C ILE A 217 -12.99 -29.22 10.55
N PRO A 218 -14.19 -28.62 10.38
CA PRO A 218 -15.30 -29.27 9.67
C PRO A 218 -14.95 -29.69 8.24
N ASP A 219 -14.38 -28.80 7.43
CA ASP A 219 -14.04 -29.10 6.03
C ASP A 219 -12.95 -30.16 5.95
N THR A 220 -11.97 -30.10 6.85
CA THR A 220 -10.88 -31.07 6.93
C THR A 220 -11.43 -32.45 7.31
N MET A 221 -12.31 -32.54 8.30
CA MET A 221 -12.91 -33.80 8.74
C MET A 221 -13.85 -34.41 7.70
N VAL A 222 -14.67 -33.60 7.03
CA VAL A 222 -15.52 -34.06 5.92
C VAL A 222 -14.66 -34.57 4.75
N SER A 223 -13.59 -33.86 4.41
CA SER A 223 -12.66 -34.26 3.35
C SER A 223 -11.92 -35.56 3.68
N LEU A 224 -11.41 -35.68 4.92
CA LEU A 224 -10.75 -36.89 5.41
C LEU A 224 -11.71 -38.08 5.47
N ALA A 225 -12.95 -37.88 5.94
CA ALA A 225 -13.99 -38.92 5.97
C ALA A 225 -14.41 -39.34 4.55
N LYS A 226 -14.57 -38.39 3.64
CA LYS A 226 -14.84 -38.67 2.21
C LYS A 226 -13.71 -39.50 1.59
N ARG A 227 -12.45 -39.19 1.93
CA ARG A 227 -11.28 -39.96 1.48
C ARG A 227 -11.17 -41.33 2.15
N ALA A 228 -11.52 -41.47 3.42
CA ALA A 228 -11.56 -42.76 4.11
C ALA A 228 -12.63 -43.69 3.50
N ARG A 229 -13.79 -43.12 3.14
CA ARG A 229 -14.93 -43.83 2.52
C ARG A 229 -14.84 -43.95 0.99
N ALA A 230 -13.85 -43.32 0.35
CA ALA A 230 -13.66 -43.40 -1.09
C ALA A 230 -13.33 -44.84 -1.49
N LYS A 231 -14.00 -45.34 -2.54
CA LYS A 231 -13.70 -46.64 -3.12
C LYS A 231 -12.23 -46.65 -3.55
N THR A 232 -11.56 -47.75 -3.25
CA THR A 232 -10.20 -47.98 -3.73
C THR A 232 -10.30 -48.79 -5.00
N SER A 233 -9.68 -48.31 -6.07
CA SER A 233 -9.71 -48.93 -7.38
C SER A 233 -8.29 -49.26 -7.81
N LEU A 234 -8.14 -50.42 -8.45
CA LEU A 234 -6.88 -50.89 -8.99
C LEU A 234 -6.65 -50.22 -10.36
N LEU A 235 -5.58 -49.44 -10.50
CA LEU A 235 -5.23 -48.73 -11.73
C LEU A 235 -3.98 -49.34 -12.36
N ALA A 236 -4.07 -49.70 -13.63
CA ALA A 236 -2.91 -50.15 -14.39
C ALA A 236 -1.99 -48.97 -14.68
N ILE A 237 -0.70 -49.11 -14.39
CA ILE A 237 0.28 -48.11 -14.81
C ILE A 237 0.59 -48.36 -16.28
N LYS A 238 0.25 -47.40 -17.14
CA LYS A 238 0.56 -47.47 -18.57
C LYS A 238 1.68 -46.50 -18.91
N VAL A 239 2.78 -47.03 -19.44
CA VAL A 239 3.89 -46.22 -19.96
C VAL A 239 3.78 -46.15 -21.48
N TYR A 240 3.83 -44.95 -22.03
CA TYR A 240 3.68 -44.68 -23.46
C TYR A 240 5.00 -44.20 -24.05
N ASN A 241 5.24 -44.59 -25.30
CA ASN A 241 6.24 -43.98 -26.13
C ASN A 241 5.65 -42.70 -26.76
N PHE A 242 6.34 -41.56 -26.57
CA PHE A 242 5.82 -40.25 -26.95
C PHE A 242 5.62 -40.09 -28.47
N GLU A 243 6.56 -40.58 -29.29
CA GLU A 243 6.52 -40.43 -30.75
C GLU A 243 5.42 -41.29 -31.39
N SER A 244 5.29 -42.54 -30.94
CA SER A 244 4.31 -43.48 -31.50
C SER A 244 2.92 -43.37 -30.88
N LYS A 245 2.78 -42.71 -29.72
CA LYS A 245 1.55 -42.64 -28.91
C LYS A 245 0.95 -44.01 -28.59
N THR A 246 1.79 -45.05 -28.51
CA THR A 246 1.38 -46.41 -28.13
C THR A 246 1.98 -46.82 -26.79
N VAL A 247 1.30 -47.72 -26.08
CA VAL A 247 1.80 -48.31 -24.82
C VAL A 247 3.07 -49.10 -25.13
N ASP A 248 4.12 -48.87 -24.34
CA ASP A 248 5.37 -49.63 -24.43
C ASP A 248 5.10 -51.09 -24.03
N GLN A 249 4.97 -51.97 -25.01
CA GLN A 249 4.63 -53.38 -24.79
C GLN A 249 5.72 -54.17 -24.05
N ASN A 250 6.93 -53.61 -23.98
CA ASN A 250 8.07 -54.25 -23.31
C ASN A 250 8.19 -53.83 -21.84
N LEU A 251 7.34 -52.93 -21.36
CA LEU A 251 7.38 -52.42 -19.99
C LEU A 251 6.02 -52.60 -19.33
N TYR A 252 5.96 -53.48 -18.33
CA TYR A 252 4.77 -53.70 -17.51
C TYR A 252 5.05 -53.32 -16.05
N PRO A 253 4.68 -52.10 -15.63
CA PRO A 253 4.91 -51.61 -14.27
C PRO A 253 3.82 -52.00 -13.28
N GLY A 254 2.91 -52.92 -13.66
CA GLY A 254 1.88 -53.45 -12.78
C GLY A 254 0.73 -52.49 -12.49
N PHE A 255 0.16 -52.63 -11.29
CA PHE A 255 -1.02 -51.89 -10.87
C PHE A 255 -0.78 -51.21 -9.53
N VAL A 256 -1.43 -50.06 -9.34
CA VAL A 256 -1.42 -49.33 -8.09
C VAL A 256 -2.84 -49.17 -7.58
N MET A 257 -3.02 -49.48 -6.30
CA MET A 257 -4.26 -49.17 -5.59
C MET A 257 -4.33 -47.68 -5.30
N CYS A 258 -5.33 -47.01 -5.86
CA CYS A 258 -5.58 -45.59 -5.63
C CYS A 258 -7.00 -45.41 -5.15
N LYS A 259 -7.25 -44.37 -4.38
CA LYS A 259 -8.60 -43.98 -4.03
C LYS A 259 -9.19 -43.12 -5.14
N ASP A 260 -10.49 -43.23 -5.34
CA ASP A 260 -11.24 -42.44 -6.35
C ASP A 260 -11.12 -40.92 -6.16
N THR A 261 -10.59 -40.47 -5.02
CA THR A 261 -10.39 -39.07 -4.66
C THR A 261 -8.92 -38.62 -4.69
N ASP A 262 -7.97 -39.50 -5.00
CA ASP A 262 -6.56 -39.16 -5.01
C ASP A 262 -6.22 -38.20 -6.17
N SER A 263 -5.25 -37.31 -5.93
CA SER A 263 -4.72 -36.42 -6.97
C SER A 263 -3.54 -37.03 -7.71
N LEU A 264 -3.19 -36.51 -8.88
CA LEU A 264 -2.04 -36.98 -9.66
C LEU A 264 -0.72 -36.85 -8.91
N ARG A 265 -0.61 -35.88 -7.99
CA ARG A 265 0.55 -35.78 -7.09
C ARG A 265 0.64 -36.97 -6.14
N VAL A 266 -0.49 -37.40 -5.59
CA VAL A 266 -0.56 -38.61 -4.73
C VAL A 266 -0.26 -39.83 -5.58
N PHE A 267 -0.86 -39.91 -6.76
CA PHE A 267 -0.64 -41.00 -7.72
C PHE A 267 0.84 -41.14 -8.11
N ARG A 268 1.56 -40.04 -8.42
CA ARG A 268 3.02 -40.08 -8.66
C ARG A 268 3.76 -40.69 -7.47
N SER A 269 3.43 -40.29 -6.26
CA SER A 269 4.07 -40.83 -5.06
C SER A 269 3.82 -42.33 -4.92
N LEU A 270 2.61 -42.80 -5.24
CA LEU A 270 2.26 -44.22 -5.21
C LEU A 270 3.01 -45.00 -6.30
N VAL A 271 3.09 -44.47 -7.53
CA VAL A 271 3.87 -45.07 -8.64
C VAL A 271 5.35 -45.15 -8.30
N MET A 272 5.95 -44.08 -7.77
CA MET A 272 7.35 -44.08 -7.33
C MET A 272 7.61 -45.11 -6.23
N THR A 273 6.67 -45.23 -5.27
CA THR A 273 6.80 -46.20 -4.17
C THR A 273 6.60 -47.63 -4.66
N HIS A 274 5.65 -47.87 -5.57
CA HIS A 274 5.43 -49.18 -6.18
C HIS A 274 6.62 -49.62 -7.04
N ALA A 275 7.23 -48.70 -7.80
CA ALA A 275 8.40 -49.01 -8.58
C ALA A 275 9.56 -49.53 -7.72
N LEU A 276 9.74 -49.02 -6.50
CA LEU A 276 10.73 -49.53 -5.54
C LEU A 276 10.42 -50.95 -5.04
N THR A 277 9.17 -51.41 -5.10
CA THR A 277 8.77 -52.78 -4.73
C THR A 277 8.96 -53.79 -5.86
N LEU A 278 9.27 -53.34 -7.08
CA LEU A 278 9.52 -54.21 -8.24
C LEU A 278 10.94 -54.83 -8.24
N ALA A 279 11.76 -54.54 -7.22
CA ALA A 279 13.10 -55.10 -7.08
C ALA A 279 13.11 -56.58 -6.65
N ASP A 280 11.99 -57.10 -6.12
CA ASP A 280 11.94 -58.41 -5.44
C ASP A 280 11.45 -59.59 -6.31
N GLU A 281 11.11 -59.39 -7.59
CA GLU A 281 10.48 -60.48 -8.40
C GLU A 281 11.46 -61.43 -9.11
N GLU A 282 12.78 -61.24 -9.01
CA GLU A 282 13.76 -62.18 -9.57
C GLU A 282 14.70 -62.81 -8.52
N SER A 283 14.13 -63.51 -7.53
CA SER A 283 14.84 -64.64 -6.90
C SER A 283 13.89 -65.76 -6.47
N SER A 284 13.73 -66.72 -7.38
CA SER A 284 13.61 -68.18 -7.20
C SER A 284 12.67 -68.76 -6.13
N SER A 285 11.77 -69.63 -6.62
CA SER A 285 11.44 -70.96 -6.06
C SER A 285 11.99 -71.29 -4.66
N ASP A 286 11.11 -71.46 -3.67
CA ASP A 286 11.13 -72.68 -2.86
C ASP A 286 9.80 -72.88 -2.11
N ASP A 287 9.34 -74.12 -2.14
CA ASP A 287 8.26 -74.66 -1.34
C ASP A 287 8.68 -74.66 0.14
N SER A 288 8.01 -73.89 1.00
CA SER A 288 7.93 -74.25 2.41
C SER A 288 6.65 -73.73 3.06
N GLU A 289 6.06 -74.66 3.80
CA GLU A 289 4.78 -74.65 4.51
C GLU A 289 4.35 -73.34 5.18
N PHE A 290 3.04 -73.15 5.07
CA PHE A 290 2.16 -72.37 5.90
C PHE A 290 2.28 -72.82 7.37
N ASP A 291 3.12 -72.16 8.17
CA ASP A 291 3.06 -72.25 9.63
C ASP A 291 2.41 -71.00 10.23
N PHE A 292 1.26 -71.26 10.83
CA PHE A 292 0.38 -70.32 11.51
C PHE A 292 0.77 -70.30 12.98
N ASP A 293 1.74 -69.47 13.37
CA ASP A 293 1.99 -69.20 14.79
C ASP A 293 2.07 -67.71 15.07
N GLY A 294 1.21 -67.30 16.00
CA GLY A 294 0.93 -65.92 16.35
C GLY A 294 2.09 -65.23 17.04
N GLU A 295 2.78 -64.37 16.30
CA GLU A 295 3.33 -63.14 16.84
C GLU A 295 2.89 -61.99 15.93
N GLU A 296 2.33 -60.93 16.53
CA GLU A 296 2.02 -59.68 15.84
C GLU A 296 3.33 -59.05 15.33
N SER A 297 3.78 -59.46 14.15
CA SER A 297 4.77 -58.74 13.38
C SER A 297 4.17 -57.38 13.04
N LYS A 298 4.75 -56.30 13.58
CA LYS A 298 4.39 -54.92 13.26
C LYS A 298 4.33 -54.73 11.74
N GLN A 299 3.12 -54.65 11.19
CA GLN A 299 2.94 -54.04 9.88
C GLN A 299 3.49 -52.61 9.94
N PRO A 300 4.33 -52.16 8.99
CA PRO A 300 4.74 -50.77 8.94
C PRO A 300 3.51 -49.91 8.72
N ALA A 301 3.25 -48.97 9.63
CA ALA A 301 2.11 -48.05 9.55
C ALA A 301 2.11 -47.29 8.21
N PRO A 302 0.97 -47.18 7.50
CA PRO A 302 0.86 -46.30 6.35
C PRO A 302 0.81 -44.85 6.87
N GLY A 303 1.79 -44.06 6.49
CA GLY A 303 1.77 -42.61 6.74
C GLY A 303 2.51 -42.16 8.00
N ALA A 304 3.83 -42.31 8.00
CA ALA A 304 4.79 -41.28 8.43
C ALA A 304 6.21 -41.82 8.25
N LYS A 305 6.75 -41.68 7.04
CA LYS A 305 8.19 -41.59 6.85
C LYS A 305 8.48 -40.15 6.45
N SER A 306 9.28 -39.46 7.26
CA SER A 306 10.07 -38.31 6.81
C SER A 306 10.60 -38.60 5.41
N LYS A 307 10.59 -37.62 4.50
CA LYS A 307 11.15 -37.73 3.13
C LYS A 307 12.50 -38.45 3.13
N ALA A 308 12.50 -39.78 2.99
CA ALA A 308 13.71 -40.53 2.70
C ALA A 308 13.98 -40.22 1.23
N LYS A 309 15.06 -39.49 0.97
CA LYS A 309 15.58 -39.33 -0.39
C LYS A 309 15.88 -40.74 -0.89
N VAL A 310 15.26 -41.14 -2.01
CA VAL A 310 15.61 -42.37 -2.73
C VAL A 310 17.13 -42.35 -2.93
N THR A 311 17.82 -43.35 -2.38
CA THR A 311 19.28 -43.41 -2.43
C THR A 311 19.74 -44.00 -3.76
N VAL A 312 21.03 -43.84 -4.08
CA VAL A 312 21.61 -44.46 -5.30
C VAL A 312 21.57 -45.99 -5.19
N GLU A 313 21.75 -46.51 -3.98
CA GLU A 313 21.68 -47.94 -3.66
C GLU A 313 20.27 -48.51 -3.92
N ASP A 314 19.21 -47.78 -3.58
CA ASP A 314 17.82 -48.18 -3.86
C ASP A 314 17.51 -48.23 -5.38
N LEU A 315 18.10 -47.34 -6.18
CA LEU A 315 17.91 -47.30 -7.63
C LEU A 315 18.73 -48.36 -8.37
N ASP A 316 19.91 -48.71 -7.84
CA ASP A 316 20.78 -49.72 -8.44
C ASP A 316 20.25 -51.15 -8.25
N ALA A 317 19.41 -51.39 -7.23
CA ALA A 317 18.73 -52.66 -7.00
C ALA A 317 17.55 -52.93 -7.96
N LEU A 318 17.10 -51.92 -8.73
CA LEU A 318 15.99 -52.07 -9.68
C LEU A 318 16.47 -52.42 -11.09
N PRO A 319 15.70 -53.23 -11.86
CA PRO A 319 15.96 -53.42 -13.29
C PRO A 319 15.98 -52.07 -14.03
N PRO A 320 16.92 -51.84 -14.97
CA PRO A 320 17.15 -50.55 -15.62
C PRO A 320 15.89 -49.85 -16.14
N GLU A 321 14.97 -50.63 -16.68
CA GLU A 321 13.72 -50.20 -17.30
C GLU A 321 12.70 -49.61 -16.32
N TYR A 322 12.79 -49.88 -15.01
CA TYR A 322 11.89 -49.33 -13.98
C TYR A 322 12.49 -48.18 -13.17
N ARG A 323 13.80 -47.92 -13.29
CA ARG A 323 14.54 -46.92 -12.48
C ARG A 323 13.96 -45.52 -12.61
N PHE A 324 13.52 -45.13 -13.81
CA PHE A 324 12.94 -43.81 -14.05
C PHE A 324 11.63 -43.59 -13.28
N LEU A 325 10.83 -44.65 -13.05
CA LEU A 325 9.61 -44.59 -12.26
C LEU A 325 9.94 -44.36 -10.78
N ALA A 326 10.92 -45.09 -10.24
CA ALA A 326 11.36 -44.90 -8.85
C ALA A 326 12.02 -43.53 -8.63
N ALA A 327 12.77 -43.03 -9.61
CA ALA A 327 13.40 -41.71 -9.58
C ALA A 327 12.41 -40.55 -9.80
N GLY A 328 11.18 -40.82 -10.26
CA GLY A 328 10.18 -39.80 -10.58
C GLY A 328 10.53 -38.98 -11.84
N GLU A 329 11.30 -39.57 -12.75
CA GLU A 329 11.76 -38.98 -14.02
C GLU A 329 10.78 -39.28 -15.16
N PHE A 330 9.52 -38.96 -14.90
CA PHE A 330 8.43 -39.13 -15.86
C PHE A 330 7.41 -38.00 -15.77
N THR A 331 6.78 -37.75 -16.90
CA THR A 331 5.74 -36.75 -17.09
C THR A 331 4.40 -37.45 -17.32
N PHE A 332 3.34 -36.94 -16.67
CA PHE A 332 1.99 -37.43 -16.92
C PHE A 332 1.40 -36.78 -18.16
N PHE A 333 0.65 -37.57 -18.92
CA PHE A 333 -0.24 -37.11 -19.96
C PHE A 333 -1.64 -37.65 -19.69
N LEU A 334 -2.66 -37.01 -20.24
CA LEU A 334 -4.02 -37.54 -20.32
C LEU A 334 -4.35 -37.93 -21.76
N ASP A 335 -5.33 -38.81 -21.89
CA ASP A 335 -5.97 -39.17 -23.15
C ASP A 335 -4.92 -39.59 -24.20
N ASP A 336 -4.17 -40.67 -23.90
CA ASP A 336 -3.20 -41.28 -24.83
C ASP A 336 -2.13 -40.32 -25.38
N CYS A 337 -1.53 -39.51 -24.49
CA CYS A 337 -0.50 -38.50 -24.81
C CYS A 337 -1.01 -37.23 -25.53
N GLU A 338 -2.32 -36.98 -25.54
CA GLU A 338 -2.89 -35.74 -26.13
C GLU A 338 -2.63 -34.50 -25.26
N MET A 339 -2.75 -34.63 -23.94
CA MET A 339 -2.66 -33.48 -23.05
C MET A 339 -1.57 -33.68 -22.01
N ARG A 340 -0.52 -32.85 -22.05
CA ARG A 340 0.55 -32.87 -21.05
C ARG A 340 0.06 -32.29 -19.72
N VAL A 341 0.31 -33.02 -18.63
CA VAL A 341 0.07 -32.54 -17.27
C VAL A 341 1.36 -31.96 -16.69
N GLN A 342 1.33 -30.68 -16.33
CA GLN A 342 2.47 -30.02 -15.69
C GLN A 342 2.56 -30.36 -14.20
N ARG A 343 3.78 -30.33 -13.63
CA ARG A 343 4.02 -30.61 -12.19
C ARG A 343 3.19 -29.76 -11.23
N LYS A 344 2.79 -28.54 -11.63
CA LYS A 344 1.92 -27.67 -10.81
C LYS A 344 0.46 -28.11 -10.84
N GLN A 345 -0.02 -28.66 -11.97
CA GLN A 345 -1.40 -29.10 -12.18
C GLN A 345 -1.70 -30.41 -11.43
N GLU A 346 -0.70 -31.26 -11.21
CA GLU A 346 -0.84 -32.54 -10.53
C GLU A 346 -1.46 -32.46 -9.11
N LYS A 347 -1.33 -31.31 -8.44
CA LYS A 347 -1.91 -31.07 -7.12
C LYS A 347 -3.44 -30.94 -7.16
N ASN A 348 -3.97 -30.43 -8.25
CA ASN A 348 -5.37 -30.00 -8.38
C ASN A 348 -6.20 -30.97 -9.23
N MET A 349 -5.55 -31.91 -9.92
CA MET A 349 -6.19 -32.93 -10.73
C MET A 349 -6.40 -34.19 -9.89
N SER A 350 -7.65 -34.45 -9.50
CA SER A 350 -8.08 -35.58 -8.67
C SER A 350 -9.38 -36.15 -9.19
N GLY A 351 -9.63 -37.44 -8.94
CA GLY A 351 -10.85 -38.10 -9.40
C GLY A 351 -10.54 -39.29 -10.31
N MET A 352 -11.35 -40.34 -10.21
CA MET A 352 -11.07 -41.59 -10.91
C MET A 352 -11.18 -41.51 -12.43
N ASP A 353 -12.08 -40.68 -12.95
CA ASP A 353 -12.17 -40.42 -14.39
C ASP A 353 -10.89 -39.78 -14.93
N THR A 354 -10.22 -38.94 -14.13
CA THR A 354 -8.94 -38.34 -14.49
C THR A 354 -7.83 -39.38 -14.40
N LEU A 355 -7.77 -40.13 -13.30
CA LEU A 355 -6.73 -41.14 -13.06
C LEU A 355 -6.75 -42.27 -14.10
N GLN A 356 -7.93 -42.67 -14.60
CA GLN A 356 -8.07 -43.69 -15.63
C GLN A 356 -7.55 -43.25 -17.01
N LYS A 357 -7.49 -41.94 -17.26
CA LYS A 357 -6.98 -41.35 -18.50
C LYS A 357 -5.46 -41.10 -18.45
N VAL A 358 -4.81 -41.35 -17.31
CA VAL A 358 -3.39 -41.05 -17.12
C VAL A 358 -2.51 -42.01 -17.91
N CYS A 359 -1.57 -41.42 -18.65
CA CYS A 359 -0.48 -42.07 -19.33
C CYS A 359 0.84 -41.55 -18.76
N ILE A 360 1.84 -42.40 -18.60
CA ILE A 360 3.18 -42.03 -18.16
C ILE A 360 4.12 -42.01 -19.36
N VAL A 361 4.88 -40.93 -19.51
CA VAL A 361 5.92 -40.83 -20.54
C VAL A 361 7.25 -40.58 -19.85
N ARG A 362 8.29 -41.35 -20.21
CA ARG A 362 9.66 -41.15 -19.72
C ARG A 362 10.12 -39.74 -20.08
N ASP A 363 10.74 -39.03 -19.15
CA ASP A 363 11.22 -37.68 -19.45
C ASP A 363 12.25 -37.67 -20.59
N ASP A 364 13.05 -38.73 -20.73
CA ASP A 364 14.03 -38.89 -21.82
C ASP A 364 13.38 -39.16 -23.19
N ASP A 365 12.15 -39.69 -23.24
CA ASP A 365 11.42 -39.93 -24.48
C ASP A 365 10.75 -38.64 -25.01
N LEU A 366 10.79 -37.54 -24.25
CA LEU A 366 10.21 -36.25 -24.65
C LEU A 366 11.18 -35.43 -25.52
N PRO A 367 10.68 -34.65 -26.49
CA PRO A 367 11.44 -33.61 -27.19
C PRO A 367 12.05 -32.61 -26.19
N GLU A 368 13.20 -32.01 -26.52
CA GLU A 368 13.93 -31.11 -25.61
C GLU A 368 13.08 -29.96 -25.05
N GLU A 369 12.16 -29.43 -25.85
CA GLU A 369 11.23 -28.36 -25.48
C GLU A 369 10.23 -28.80 -24.39
N LEU A 370 9.93 -30.10 -24.34
CA LEU A 370 9.02 -30.70 -23.36
C LEU A 370 9.74 -31.36 -22.18
N ARG A 371 11.06 -31.54 -22.21
CA ARG A 371 11.79 -32.13 -21.08
C ARG A 371 11.77 -31.22 -19.83
N PRO A 372 11.60 -31.77 -18.61
CA PRO A 372 11.76 -31.00 -17.38
C PRO A 372 13.21 -30.50 -17.24
N ARG A 373 13.44 -29.19 -17.13
CA ARG A 373 14.78 -28.59 -16.98
C ARG A 373 15.47 -29.05 -15.69
N LYS A 374 16.54 -29.85 -15.77
CA LYS A 374 17.43 -30.21 -14.63
C LYS A 374 18.42 -29.07 -14.36
N LYS A 375 18.60 -28.66 -13.09
CA LYS A 375 19.65 -27.70 -12.69
C LYS A 375 21.03 -28.35 -12.84
N GLU A 376 21.90 -27.79 -13.68
CA GLU A 376 23.29 -28.23 -13.78
C GLU A 376 24.10 -27.84 -12.53
N LYS A 377 24.82 -28.82 -11.96
CA LYS A 377 25.76 -28.63 -10.84
C LYS A 377 27.11 -28.17 -11.39
N SER A 378 27.46 -26.91 -11.16
CA SER A 378 28.80 -26.36 -11.40
C SER A 378 29.90 -27.16 -10.68
N SER A 379 30.91 -27.58 -11.44
CA SER A 379 32.07 -28.37 -11.00
C SER A 379 33.19 -27.50 -10.40
N ARG A 380 33.37 -27.64 -9.08
CA ARG A 380 34.60 -27.53 -8.24
C ARG A 380 35.88 -26.83 -8.77
N LYS A 381 36.39 -25.87 -7.96
CA LYS A 381 37.72 -25.88 -7.29
C LYS A 381 37.74 -24.93 -6.04
N PRO A 382 38.69 -25.03 -5.08
CA PRO A 382 38.34 -25.37 -3.68
C PRO A 382 38.82 -24.40 -2.56
N ARG A 383 38.07 -24.41 -1.41
CA ARG A 383 38.49 -24.23 0.02
C ARG A 383 39.13 -22.88 0.43
N LEU A 384 38.83 -22.18 1.54
CA LEU A 384 38.19 -22.38 2.87
C LEU A 384 37.55 -21.00 3.27
N SER A 385 36.64 -20.76 4.23
CA SER A 385 36.26 -21.36 5.52
C SER A 385 34.86 -20.86 5.97
N ALA A 386 34.09 -21.72 6.64
CA ALA A 386 32.89 -21.57 7.53
C ALA A 386 32.13 -20.21 7.55
N SER A 387 30.80 -20.14 7.42
CA SER A 387 29.71 -20.97 7.98
C SER A 387 28.53 -21.14 7.01
N ALA A 388 27.93 -22.34 6.96
CA ALA A 388 26.88 -22.71 6.01
C ALA A 388 25.48 -22.39 6.57
N SER A 389 24.80 -21.43 5.95
CA SER A 389 23.36 -21.19 6.08
C SER A 389 22.59 -22.19 5.21
N GLU A 390 21.54 -22.79 5.77
CA GLU A 390 20.53 -23.57 5.05
C GLU A 390 19.90 -22.75 3.92
N LYS A 391 20.15 -23.16 2.68
CA LYS A 391 19.45 -22.71 1.46
C LYS A 391 19.00 -23.93 0.68
N ASP A 392 17.69 -24.14 0.59
CA ASP A 392 16.96 -25.01 -0.34
C ASP A 392 15.46 -24.68 -0.12
N THR A 393 14.56 -24.41 -1.07
CA THR A 393 14.54 -24.40 -2.54
C THR A 393 13.34 -23.54 -2.99
N ALA A 394 13.55 -22.47 -3.77
CA ALA A 394 12.52 -21.77 -4.51
C ALA A 394 12.30 -22.44 -5.89
N TRP A 395 11.03 -22.60 -6.30
CA TRP A 395 10.57 -23.12 -7.59
C TRP A 395 9.82 -22.01 -8.36
N GLU A 396 10.25 -21.65 -9.57
CA GLU A 396 9.52 -20.82 -10.58
C GLU A 396 9.08 -21.72 -11.77
N LYS A 397 7.81 -21.72 -12.23
CA LYS A 397 7.16 -20.98 -13.37
C LYS A 397 7.77 -21.39 -14.74
N SER A 398 7.07 -21.85 -15.79
CA SER A 398 5.78 -21.46 -16.44
C SER A 398 5.30 -22.54 -17.46
N SER A 399 4.09 -22.39 -18.04
CA SER A 399 3.63 -22.81 -19.41
C SER A 399 2.08 -22.72 -19.48
N GLN A 400 1.45 -21.85 -20.28
CA GLN A 400 0.77 -22.10 -21.59
C GLN A 400 0.23 -23.55 -21.76
N GLY A 401 -1.00 -23.87 -22.15
CA GLY A 401 -2.05 -23.13 -22.87
C GLY A 401 -2.17 -23.67 -24.31
N THR A 402 -3.28 -24.34 -24.66
CA THR A 402 -4.07 -24.16 -25.91
C THR A 402 -4.94 -25.37 -26.30
N SER A 403 -6.16 -25.04 -26.71
CA SER A 403 -6.87 -25.58 -27.89
C SER A 403 -7.92 -24.52 -28.25
N ALA A 404 -8.34 -24.26 -29.48
CA ALA A 404 -7.83 -24.45 -30.83
C ALA A 404 -8.88 -23.76 -31.71
N ALA A 405 -8.50 -22.89 -32.64
CA ALA A 405 -9.36 -22.58 -33.78
C ALA A 405 -8.46 -22.31 -34.99
N GLY A 406 -8.77 -23.03 -36.08
CA GLY A 406 -7.95 -23.07 -37.28
C GLY A 406 -8.01 -21.79 -38.12
N ASP A 407 -6.95 -21.71 -38.92
CA ASP A 407 -6.79 -21.09 -40.25
C ASP A 407 -6.91 -19.56 -40.30
N ASP A 408 -5.95 -18.78 -40.80
CA ASP A 408 -4.72 -19.02 -41.54
C ASP A 408 -3.78 -17.80 -41.36
N ASP A 409 -2.49 -18.07 -41.54
CA ASP A 409 -1.38 -17.17 -41.88
C ASP A 409 -0.80 -16.16 -40.85
N ALA A 410 0.51 -16.36 -40.64
CA ALA A 410 1.57 -15.47 -40.15
C ALA A 410 1.78 -15.32 -38.63
N ASP A 411 2.85 -15.98 -38.15
CA ASP A 411 3.74 -15.66 -37.01
C ASP A 411 3.11 -15.16 -35.70
N GLY A 412 3.16 -15.99 -34.64
CA GLY A 412 2.65 -15.59 -33.32
C GLY A 412 3.22 -16.38 -32.13
N GLY A 413 4.17 -15.77 -31.41
CA GLY A 413 4.51 -16.14 -30.05
C GLY A 413 3.69 -15.33 -29.05
N ALA A 414 2.58 -15.89 -28.57
CA ALA A 414 1.78 -15.36 -27.46
C ALA A 414 0.91 -16.50 -26.91
N ASP A 415 1.02 -16.86 -25.61
CA ASP A 415 0.09 -17.84 -24.98
C ASP A 415 0.19 -17.98 -23.42
N ALA A 416 0.97 -17.14 -22.69
CA ALA A 416 1.31 -17.36 -21.26
C ALA A 416 0.69 -16.34 -20.32
N GLU A 417 0.63 -15.09 -20.76
CA GLU A 417 0.00 -14.01 -20.01
C GLU A 417 -1.54 -14.19 -19.97
N ASP A 418 -2.15 -14.67 -21.06
CA ASP A 418 -3.60 -14.87 -21.15
C ASP A 418 -4.14 -15.96 -20.22
N VAL A 419 -3.37 -17.04 -19.98
CA VAL A 419 -3.77 -18.12 -19.07
C VAL A 419 -3.64 -17.69 -17.61
N ALA A 420 -2.60 -16.93 -17.27
CA ALA A 420 -2.43 -16.37 -15.92
C ALA A 420 -3.51 -15.32 -15.61
N GLN A 421 -3.85 -14.47 -16.60
CA GLN A 421 -4.95 -13.53 -16.51
C GLN A 421 -6.28 -14.26 -16.33
N SER A 422 -6.54 -15.35 -17.06
CA SER A 422 -7.77 -16.16 -16.92
C SER A 422 -7.89 -16.84 -15.55
N ILE A 423 -6.80 -17.36 -14.98
CA ILE A 423 -6.81 -18.00 -13.65
C ILE A 423 -7.00 -16.95 -12.55
N MET A 424 -6.31 -15.80 -12.65
CA MET A 424 -6.50 -14.69 -11.70
C MET A 424 -7.91 -14.12 -11.80
N GLN A 425 -8.45 -14.05 -13.01
CA GLN A 425 -9.84 -13.64 -13.28
C GLN A 425 -10.84 -14.63 -12.67
N LYS A 426 -10.66 -15.95 -12.84
CA LYS A 426 -11.53 -16.96 -12.22
C LYS A 426 -11.43 -16.97 -10.69
N ALA A 427 -10.24 -16.82 -10.13
CA ALA A 427 -10.06 -16.72 -8.69
C ALA A 427 -10.68 -15.42 -8.13
N ALA A 428 -10.58 -14.31 -8.86
CA ALA A 428 -11.23 -13.05 -8.51
C ALA A 428 -12.75 -13.16 -8.62
N GLU A 429 -13.28 -13.84 -9.64
CA GLU A 429 -14.70 -14.14 -9.82
C GLU A 429 -15.25 -15.00 -8.68
N GLU A 430 -14.52 -16.04 -8.25
CA GLU A 430 -14.90 -16.92 -7.14
C GLU A 430 -14.89 -16.18 -5.79
N ILE A 431 -13.87 -15.35 -5.53
CA ILE A 431 -13.80 -14.52 -4.33
C ILE A 431 -14.94 -13.49 -4.34
N ALA A 432 -15.18 -12.82 -5.47
CA ALA A 432 -16.24 -11.83 -5.58
C ALA A 432 -17.64 -12.47 -5.47
N ALA A 433 -17.83 -13.69 -5.98
CA ALA A 433 -19.06 -14.45 -5.84
C ALA A 433 -19.30 -14.86 -4.38
N ARG A 434 -18.27 -15.33 -3.67
CA ARG A 434 -18.33 -15.66 -2.24
C ARG A 434 -18.64 -14.42 -1.41
N ASP A 435 -17.96 -13.32 -1.68
CA ASP A 435 -18.08 -12.07 -0.92
C ASP A 435 -19.41 -11.34 -1.22
N CYS A 436 -20.12 -11.70 -2.30
CA CYS A 436 -21.47 -11.23 -2.62
C CYS A 436 -22.58 -12.28 -2.33
N ALA A 437 -22.27 -13.39 -1.64
CA ALA A 437 -23.23 -14.49 -1.47
C ALA A 437 -24.41 -14.12 -0.55
N SER A 438 -24.19 -13.25 0.43
CA SER A 438 -25.21 -12.74 1.35
C SER A 438 -24.89 -11.31 1.78
N VAL A 439 -25.87 -10.61 2.37
CA VAL A 439 -25.65 -9.27 2.94
C VAL A 439 -24.60 -9.35 4.05
N ALA A 440 -24.69 -10.35 4.93
CA ALA A 440 -23.69 -10.63 5.97
C ALA A 440 -22.25 -10.86 5.42
N ALA A 441 -22.11 -11.57 4.30
CA ALA A 441 -20.80 -11.74 3.64
C ALA A 441 -20.29 -10.41 3.06
N ALA A 442 -21.18 -9.66 2.42
CA ALA A 442 -20.85 -8.39 1.77
C ALA A 442 -20.48 -7.28 2.75
N ILE A 443 -21.11 -7.21 3.94
CA ILE A 443 -20.76 -6.22 4.97
C ILE A 443 -19.40 -6.51 5.64
N ARG A 444 -18.95 -7.77 5.60
CA ARG A 444 -17.67 -8.23 6.15
C ARG A 444 -16.52 -8.22 5.14
N ALA A 445 -16.82 -8.01 3.85
CA ALA A 445 -15.84 -7.97 2.77
C ALA A 445 -15.55 -6.51 2.35
N PRO A 446 -14.38 -5.94 2.71
CA PRO A 446 -14.07 -4.53 2.43
C PRO A 446 -14.13 -4.14 0.95
N LEU A 447 -13.82 -5.08 0.06
CA LEU A 447 -13.82 -4.89 -1.40
C LEU A 447 -15.23 -4.80 -2.01
N VAL A 448 -16.25 -5.34 -1.32
CA VAL A 448 -17.64 -5.44 -1.80
C VAL A 448 -18.55 -4.43 -1.10
N LEU A 449 -18.19 -4.00 0.12
CA LEU A 449 -18.95 -3.08 0.96
C LEU A 449 -19.36 -1.79 0.25
N HIS A 450 -18.46 -1.18 -0.53
CA HIS A 450 -18.79 0.03 -1.30
C HIS A 450 -19.80 -0.24 -2.43
N GLY A 451 -19.68 -1.39 -3.10
CA GLY A 451 -20.64 -1.83 -4.10
C GLY A 451 -22.05 -2.02 -3.53
N LEU A 452 -22.13 -2.56 -2.31
CA LEU A 452 -23.39 -2.74 -1.58
C LEU A 452 -24.05 -1.40 -1.22
N ARG A 453 -23.27 -0.40 -0.79
CA ARG A 453 -23.74 0.97 -0.52
C ARG A 453 -24.32 1.66 -1.76
N VAL A 454 -23.62 1.55 -2.88
CA VAL A 454 -24.09 2.08 -4.17
C VAL A 454 -25.38 1.36 -4.62
N ALA A 455 -25.44 0.04 -4.43
CA ALA A 455 -26.63 -0.74 -4.76
C ALA A 455 -27.84 -0.37 -3.89
N ALA A 456 -27.64 -0.14 -2.58
CA ALA A 456 -28.67 0.30 -1.64
C ALA A 456 -29.33 1.60 -2.11
N LYS A 457 -28.52 2.61 -2.42
CA LYS A 457 -28.99 3.90 -2.94
C LYS A 457 -29.78 3.74 -4.23
N LYS A 458 -29.37 2.83 -5.10
CA LYS A 458 -30.05 2.57 -6.39
C LYS A 458 -31.43 1.93 -6.23
N VAL A 459 -31.63 1.13 -5.19
CA VAL A 459 -32.93 0.49 -4.89
C VAL A 459 -33.79 1.30 -3.92
N GLY A 460 -33.37 2.53 -3.59
CA GLY A 460 -34.13 3.44 -2.72
C GLY A 460 -33.97 3.14 -1.22
N VAL A 461 -32.97 2.36 -0.82
CA VAL A 461 -32.62 2.11 0.58
C VAL A 461 -31.53 3.10 1.00
N PRO A 462 -31.65 3.77 2.17
CA PRO A 462 -30.61 4.68 2.67
C PRO A 462 -29.24 4.00 2.77
N GLU A 463 -28.16 4.72 2.44
CA GLU A 463 -26.80 4.16 2.52
C GLU A 463 -26.42 3.82 3.97
N GLU A 464 -27.00 4.56 4.91
CA GLU A 464 -26.83 4.40 6.35
C GLU A 464 -27.43 3.08 6.86
N SER A 465 -28.28 2.40 6.08
CA SER A 465 -28.67 1.01 6.33
C SER A 465 -27.47 0.07 6.30
N VAL A 466 -26.50 0.29 5.41
CA VAL A 466 -25.26 -0.51 5.37
C VAL A 466 -24.38 -0.19 6.58
N THR A 467 -24.27 1.09 6.95
CA THR A 467 -23.51 1.51 8.13
C THR A 467 -24.09 0.93 9.41
N PHE A 468 -25.42 0.93 9.55
CA PHE A 468 -26.12 0.30 10.66
C PHE A 468 -25.82 -1.20 10.76
N LEU A 469 -25.93 -1.94 9.65
CA LEU A 469 -25.60 -3.38 9.63
C LEU A 469 -24.14 -3.64 10.00
N VAL A 470 -23.19 -2.84 9.48
CA VAL A 470 -21.77 -2.97 9.82
C VAL A 470 -21.52 -2.70 11.29
N GLU A 471 -22.07 -1.62 11.87
CA GLU A 471 -21.83 -1.27 13.27
C GLU A 471 -22.43 -2.32 14.23
N VAL A 472 -23.60 -2.88 13.91
CA VAL A 472 -24.22 -3.96 14.70
C VAL A 472 -23.44 -5.28 14.56
N ASP A 473 -22.98 -5.64 13.36
CA ASP A 473 -22.16 -6.84 13.13
C ASP A 473 -20.80 -6.73 13.83
N GLN A 474 -20.14 -5.56 13.76
CA GLN A 474 -18.90 -5.28 14.48
C GLN A 474 -19.09 -5.30 15.99
N LEU A 475 -20.20 -4.75 16.51
CA LEU A 475 -20.51 -4.79 17.93
C LEU A 475 -20.70 -6.25 18.41
N ARG A 476 -21.38 -7.09 17.64
CA ARG A 476 -21.51 -8.52 17.94
C ARG A 476 -20.17 -9.23 17.95
N GLN A 477 -19.35 -9.03 16.91
CA GLN A 477 -18.01 -9.63 16.84
C GLN A 477 -17.09 -9.15 17.98
N ALA A 478 -17.13 -7.86 18.32
CA ALA A 478 -16.34 -7.29 19.41
C ALA A 478 -16.81 -7.79 20.78
N ALA A 479 -18.13 -7.97 20.97
CA ALA A 479 -18.66 -8.59 22.16
C ALA A 479 -18.25 -10.07 22.25
N GLU A 480 -18.33 -10.82 21.17
CA GLU A 480 -17.92 -12.24 21.08
C GLU A 480 -16.42 -12.43 21.32
N ALA A 481 -15.58 -11.52 20.84
CA ALA A 481 -14.13 -11.53 21.06
C ALA A 481 -13.74 -11.34 22.54
N ILE A 482 -14.62 -10.73 23.34
CA ILE A 482 -14.45 -10.62 24.79
C ILE A 482 -15.16 -11.82 25.44
N SER A 483 -14.38 -12.85 25.78
CA SER A 483 -14.88 -14.10 26.35
C SER A 483 -15.73 -13.84 27.61
N PRO A 484 -16.92 -14.46 27.76
CA PRO A 484 -17.60 -14.48 29.05
C PRO A 484 -16.68 -15.17 30.07
N THR A 485 -16.56 -14.60 31.27
CA THR A 485 -15.81 -15.26 32.35
C THR A 485 -16.43 -16.62 32.63
N SER A 486 -15.58 -17.62 32.90
CA SER A 486 -15.87 -19.07 32.89
C SER A 486 -16.82 -19.59 33.99
N ALA A 487 -17.81 -18.80 34.41
CA ALA A 487 -18.79 -19.17 35.43
C ALA A 487 -20.13 -18.41 35.32
N GLY A 488 -20.47 -17.84 34.15
CA GLY A 488 -21.68 -17.02 34.01
C GLY A 488 -21.61 -15.68 34.77
N ALA A 489 -20.40 -15.25 35.14
CA ALA A 489 -20.15 -13.96 35.77
C ALA A 489 -20.14 -12.83 34.72
N LEU A 490 -20.55 -11.64 35.14
CA LEU A 490 -20.64 -10.47 34.28
C LEU A 490 -19.24 -9.96 33.88
N SER A 491 -18.96 -9.91 32.57
CA SER A 491 -17.75 -9.24 32.07
C SER A 491 -17.99 -7.73 32.01
N MET A 492 -17.50 -7.00 33.01
CA MET A 492 -17.62 -5.53 33.05
C MET A 492 -17.04 -4.82 31.82
N PRO A 493 -15.89 -5.24 31.24
CA PRO A 493 -15.40 -4.66 29.99
C PRO A 493 -16.36 -4.87 28.81
N ARG A 494 -16.90 -6.09 28.65
CA ARG A 494 -17.88 -6.42 27.62
C ARG A 494 -19.18 -5.64 27.82
N LEU A 495 -19.68 -5.58 29.04
CA LEU A 495 -20.89 -4.82 29.38
C LEU A 495 -20.73 -3.33 29.08
N ARG A 496 -19.59 -2.73 29.45
CA ARG A 496 -19.31 -1.30 29.15
C ARG A 496 -19.23 -1.04 27.64
N LEU A 497 -18.54 -1.89 26.90
CA LEU A 497 -18.46 -1.81 25.44
C LEU A 497 -19.85 -1.91 24.80
N VAL A 498 -20.57 -2.99 25.11
CA VAL A 498 -21.90 -3.26 24.54
C VAL A 498 -22.88 -2.15 24.91
N LYS A 499 -22.88 -1.69 26.16
CA LYS A 499 -23.71 -0.57 26.61
C LYS A 499 -23.43 0.71 25.82
N ALA A 500 -22.17 1.12 25.73
CA ALA A 500 -21.81 2.36 25.06
C ALA A 500 -22.17 2.32 23.57
N SER A 501 -21.81 1.23 22.89
CA SER A 501 -22.04 1.06 21.46
C SER A 501 -23.52 0.83 21.13
N ALA A 502 -24.25 -0.01 21.88
CA ALA A 502 -25.66 -0.26 21.63
C ALA A 502 -26.52 1.00 21.84
N LYS A 503 -26.23 1.79 22.90
CA LYS A 503 -26.89 3.07 23.14
C LYS A 503 -26.63 4.06 22.01
N ASN A 504 -25.37 4.18 21.58
CA ASN A 504 -24.98 5.05 20.48
C ASN A 504 -25.67 4.65 19.17
N ILE A 505 -25.71 3.35 18.85
CA ILE A 505 -26.39 2.83 17.66
C ILE A 505 -27.90 3.09 17.72
N ALA A 506 -28.55 2.78 18.84
CA ALA A 506 -29.99 3.00 19.01
C ALA A 506 -30.37 4.47 18.90
N GLU A 507 -29.59 5.37 19.52
CA GLU A 507 -29.82 6.82 19.47
C GLU A 507 -29.60 7.40 18.06
N ARG A 508 -28.50 7.04 17.40
CA ARG A 508 -28.16 7.56 16.07
C ARG A 508 -29.11 7.05 14.99
N PHE A 509 -29.43 5.76 15.01
CA PHE A 509 -30.07 5.11 13.86
C PHE A 509 -31.56 4.87 14.04
N LEU A 510 -32.00 4.48 15.23
CA LEU A 510 -33.38 4.01 15.46
C LEU A 510 -34.29 5.08 16.08
N SER A 511 -33.72 6.17 16.61
CA SER A 511 -34.51 7.21 17.29
C SER A 511 -35.46 7.93 16.34
N ALA A 512 -36.59 8.41 16.85
CA ALA A 512 -37.56 9.18 16.05
C ALA A 512 -36.98 10.50 15.50
N ALA A 513 -35.88 10.99 16.07
CA ALA A 513 -35.16 12.17 15.63
C ALA A 513 -34.03 11.85 14.61
N SER A 514 -33.79 10.56 14.33
CA SER A 514 -32.80 10.11 13.36
C SER A 514 -33.12 10.65 11.96
N THR A 515 -32.14 11.28 11.32
CA THR A 515 -32.25 11.76 9.94
C THR A 515 -32.07 10.64 8.91
N PHE A 516 -31.61 9.46 9.33
CA PHE A 516 -31.19 8.37 8.43
C PHE A 516 -32.35 7.55 7.84
N LYS A 517 -33.57 7.68 8.39
CA LYS A 517 -34.81 7.05 7.88
C LYS A 517 -34.64 5.57 7.49
N LEU A 518 -34.04 4.78 8.37
CA LEU A 518 -33.82 3.35 8.11
C LEU A 518 -35.13 2.61 7.81
N PRO A 519 -35.10 1.54 6.99
CA PRO A 519 -36.26 0.72 6.65
C PRO A 519 -36.61 -0.24 7.80
N VAL A 520 -36.86 0.32 8.98
CA VAL A 520 -37.26 -0.40 10.20
C VAL A 520 -38.65 0.07 10.61
N ALA A 521 -39.53 -0.86 10.95
CA ALA A 521 -40.86 -0.55 11.43
C ALA A 521 -40.78 0.32 12.71
N PRO A 522 -41.58 1.39 12.83
CA PRO A 522 -41.54 2.26 14.01
C PRO A 522 -41.72 1.53 15.34
N GLU A 523 -42.53 0.46 15.34
CA GLU A 523 -42.76 -0.40 16.50
C GLU A 523 -41.51 -1.18 16.89
N THR A 524 -40.78 -1.72 15.91
CA THR A 524 -39.51 -2.45 16.08
C THR A 524 -38.42 -1.51 16.61
N SER A 525 -38.28 -0.31 16.03
CA SER A 525 -37.34 0.72 16.51
C SER A 525 -37.65 1.16 17.95
N ALA A 526 -38.93 1.43 18.26
CA ALA A 526 -39.35 1.82 19.60
C ALA A 526 -39.12 0.70 20.63
N ALA A 527 -39.38 -0.55 20.27
CA ALA A 527 -39.13 -1.71 21.11
C ALA A 527 -37.62 -1.90 21.38
N ALA A 528 -36.79 -1.77 20.35
CA ALA A 528 -35.33 -1.88 20.45
C ALA A 528 -34.74 -0.79 21.35
N ILE A 529 -35.10 0.48 21.15
CA ILE A 529 -34.63 1.59 22.01
C ILE A 529 -35.05 1.36 23.46
N LYS A 530 -36.33 1.04 23.68
CA LYS A 530 -36.84 0.78 25.03
C LYS A 530 -36.12 -0.37 25.72
N ALA A 531 -35.78 -1.43 24.98
CA ALA A 531 -35.03 -2.55 25.52
C ALA A 531 -33.57 -2.18 25.80
N VAL A 532 -32.89 -1.49 24.88
CA VAL A 532 -31.51 -1.02 25.06
C VAL A 532 -31.42 -0.08 26.27
N ASP A 533 -32.31 0.91 26.40
CA ASP A 533 -32.32 1.84 27.53
C ASP A 533 -32.62 1.13 28.86
N ARG A 534 -33.55 0.17 28.85
CA ARG A 534 -33.84 -0.65 30.04
C ARG A 534 -32.60 -1.43 30.48
N TYR A 535 -31.95 -2.16 29.59
CA TYR A 535 -30.77 -2.95 29.93
C TYR A 535 -29.57 -2.08 30.27
N ALA A 536 -29.39 -0.95 29.60
CA ALA A 536 -28.36 0.03 29.90
C ALA A 536 -28.56 0.67 31.29
N GLY A 537 -29.80 0.96 31.69
CA GLY A 537 -30.12 1.47 33.02
C GLY A 537 -29.87 0.43 34.12
N LEU A 538 -30.26 -0.83 33.90
CA LEU A 538 -29.93 -1.94 34.80
C LEU A 538 -28.41 -2.18 34.89
N ALA A 539 -27.67 -1.84 33.84
CA ALA A 539 -26.21 -1.91 33.81
C ALA A 539 -25.50 -0.78 34.57
N ASP A 540 -26.23 0.24 35.06
CA ASP A 540 -25.71 1.29 35.96
C ASP A 540 -25.88 0.96 37.45
N GLU A 541 -26.55 -0.15 37.79
CA GLU A 541 -26.69 -0.59 39.18
C GLU A 541 -25.32 -0.98 39.78
N GLU A 542 -25.19 -0.84 41.11
CA GLU A 542 -23.94 -1.10 41.84
C GLU A 542 -23.47 -2.56 41.69
N ASP A 543 -24.41 -3.49 41.48
CA ASP A 543 -24.16 -4.91 41.18
C ASP A 543 -25.05 -5.38 40.00
N PRO A 544 -24.62 -5.17 38.74
CA PRO A 544 -25.46 -5.45 37.58
C PRO A 544 -25.65 -6.96 37.36
N LEU A 545 -26.87 -7.37 37.02
CA LEU A 545 -27.17 -8.78 36.75
C LEU A 545 -26.45 -9.30 35.49
N PRO A 546 -26.08 -10.60 35.43
CA PRO A 546 -25.53 -11.20 34.21
C PRO A 546 -26.50 -11.16 33.03
N GLY A 547 -25.96 -11.07 31.80
CA GLY A 547 -26.73 -11.16 30.55
C GLY A 547 -27.35 -9.85 30.07
N LEU A 548 -27.08 -8.72 30.73
CA LEU A 548 -27.54 -7.38 30.28
C LEU A 548 -26.91 -6.97 28.94
N ASP A 549 -25.65 -7.35 28.70
CA ASP A 549 -24.98 -7.19 27.41
C ASP A 549 -25.65 -7.99 26.31
N HIS A 550 -25.98 -9.26 26.57
CA HIS A 550 -26.74 -10.09 25.66
C HIS A 550 -28.13 -9.50 25.37
N GLY A 551 -28.82 -9.00 26.40
CA GLY A 551 -30.10 -8.31 26.24
C GLY A 551 -30.04 -7.09 25.30
N MET A 552 -28.95 -6.31 25.33
CA MET A 552 -28.74 -5.18 24.41
C MET A 552 -28.42 -5.63 22.98
N LEU A 553 -27.65 -6.71 22.80
CA LEU A 553 -27.35 -7.28 21.47
C LEU A 553 -28.59 -7.91 20.83
N GLU A 554 -29.43 -8.56 21.62
CA GLU A 554 -30.71 -9.12 21.18
C GLU A 554 -31.73 -8.03 20.86
N ALA A 555 -31.73 -6.92 21.60
CA ALA A 555 -32.58 -5.77 21.29
C ALA A 555 -32.33 -5.18 19.89
N LEU A 556 -31.09 -5.26 19.38
CA LEU A 556 -30.72 -4.79 18.04
C LEU A 556 -30.99 -5.82 16.93
N ARG A 557 -31.34 -7.07 17.27
CA ARG A 557 -31.56 -8.16 16.30
C ARG A 557 -32.73 -7.88 15.36
N GLY A 558 -33.89 -7.48 15.90
CA GLY A 558 -35.09 -7.19 15.09
C GLY A 558 -34.83 -6.09 14.04
N PRO A 559 -34.34 -4.91 14.44
CA PRO A 559 -33.94 -3.88 13.48
C PRO A 559 -32.89 -4.35 12.47
N PHE A 560 -31.91 -5.16 12.89
CA PHE A 560 -30.90 -5.72 11.98
C PHE A 560 -31.51 -6.60 10.90
N GLU A 561 -32.40 -7.53 11.28
CA GLU A 561 -33.06 -8.45 10.35
C GLU A 561 -33.98 -7.70 9.36
N GLU A 562 -34.69 -6.65 9.80
CA GLU A 562 -35.50 -5.83 8.90
C GLU A 562 -34.66 -5.04 7.89
N VAL A 563 -33.54 -4.46 8.33
CA VAL A 563 -32.61 -3.76 7.43
C VAL A 563 -31.91 -4.75 6.48
N GLU A 564 -31.52 -5.92 6.96
CA GLU A 564 -30.92 -6.98 6.13
C GLU A 564 -31.91 -7.47 5.06
N ALA A 565 -33.18 -7.67 5.43
CA ALA A 565 -34.23 -8.03 4.48
C ALA A 565 -34.47 -6.92 3.43
N ALA A 566 -34.50 -5.65 3.86
CA ALA A 566 -34.63 -4.51 2.94
C ALA A 566 -33.43 -4.36 1.99
N MET A 567 -32.27 -4.91 2.35
CA MET A 567 -31.05 -4.91 1.53
C MET A 567 -31.01 -6.02 0.48
N ALA A 568 -31.94 -6.98 0.48
CA ALA A 568 -31.97 -8.07 -0.49
C ALA A 568 -32.01 -7.60 -1.97
N PRO A 569 -32.80 -6.59 -2.37
CA PRO A 569 -32.76 -6.06 -3.74
C PRO A 569 -31.42 -5.40 -4.10
N ALA A 570 -30.76 -4.77 -3.12
CA ALA A 570 -29.42 -4.19 -3.31
C ALA A 570 -28.37 -5.28 -3.52
N LEU A 571 -28.45 -6.37 -2.74
CA LEU A 571 -27.60 -7.54 -2.92
C LEU A 571 -27.82 -8.17 -4.31
N GLU A 572 -29.05 -8.29 -4.78
CA GLU A 572 -29.32 -8.79 -6.14
C GLU A 572 -28.74 -7.88 -7.23
N VAL A 573 -28.81 -6.55 -7.07
CA VAL A 573 -28.18 -5.61 -7.99
C VAL A 573 -26.66 -5.79 -8.00
N LEU A 574 -26.07 -5.99 -6.82
CA LEU A 574 -24.64 -6.22 -6.66
C LEU A 574 -24.22 -7.56 -7.29
N GLN A 575 -24.96 -8.64 -7.03
CA GLN A 575 -24.77 -9.97 -7.63
C GLN A 575 -24.94 -9.95 -9.14
N ARG A 576 -25.97 -9.26 -9.67
CA ARG A 576 -26.17 -9.09 -11.13
C ARG A 576 -25.04 -8.29 -11.76
N LYS A 577 -24.58 -7.21 -11.10
CA LYS A 577 -23.43 -6.41 -11.54
C LYS A 577 -22.17 -7.26 -11.56
N ASN A 578 -21.94 -8.06 -10.52
CA ASN A 578 -20.80 -8.97 -10.43
C ASN A 578 -20.86 -10.10 -11.48
N ALA A 579 -22.07 -10.59 -11.80
CA ALA A 579 -22.33 -11.55 -12.88
C ALA A 579 -22.27 -10.95 -14.31
N THR A 580 -22.25 -9.61 -14.43
CA THR A 580 -22.09 -8.90 -15.72
C THR A 580 -20.70 -8.32 -15.92
N VAL A 581 -19.88 -8.22 -14.87
CA VAL A 581 -18.43 -8.06 -15.02
C VAL A 581 -17.93 -9.36 -15.69
N ASN A 582 -17.39 -9.23 -16.90
CA ASN A 582 -16.94 -10.29 -17.82
C ASN A 582 -17.97 -10.90 -18.79
N LYS A 583 -19.16 -10.29 -18.97
CA LYS A 583 -19.91 -10.45 -20.23
C LYS A 583 -19.81 -9.19 -21.06
N VAL A 584 -19.13 -9.32 -22.19
CA VAL A 584 -19.11 -8.35 -23.28
C VAL A 584 -20.55 -7.99 -23.62
N VAL A 585 -20.94 -6.75 -23.34
CA VAL A 585 -22.11 -6.13 -23.95
C VAL A 585 -21.66 -5.72 -25.34
N ASP A 586 -22.34 -6.24 -26.36
CA ASP A 586 -22.15 -5.81 -27.74
C ASP A 586 -22.41 -4.30 -27.84
N VAL A 587 -21.33 -3.56 -28.05
CA VAL A 587 -21.38 -2.18 -28.53
C VAL A 587 -20.73 -2.15 -29.90
N ALA A 588 -21.47 -1.56 -30.82
CA ALA A 588 -21.26 -1.61 -32.26
C ALA A 588 -19.80 -1.41 -32.72
N LYS A 589 -19.44 -2.25 -33.69
CA LYS A 589 -18.14 -2.37 -34.35
C LYS A 589 -17.48 -1.01 -34.66
N LYS A 590 -16.32 -0.77 -34.03
CA LYS A 590 -15.19 -0.06 -34.65
C LYS A 590 -13.95 -0.95 -34.53
N LYS A 591 -13.10 -0.95 -35.56
CA LYS A 591 -11.95 -1.87 -35.73
C LYS A 591 -11.03 -1.83 -34.49
N LYS A 592 -10.92 -2.96 -33.78
CA LYS A 592 -10.04 -3.16 -32.62
C LYS A 592 -8.63 -3.58 -33.04
N TRP A 593 -7.64 -3.18 -32.24
CA TRP A 593 -6.28 -3.71 -32.25
C TRP A 593 -6.27 -5.23 -32.03
N THR A 594 -5.40 -5.94 -32.75
CA THR A 594 -5.35 -7.41 -32.78
C THR A 594 -4.10 -8.01 -32.09
N GLY A 595 -3.23 -7.19 -31.49
CA GLY A 595 -2.04 -7.64 -30.75
C GLY A 595 -2.18 -7.57 -29.21
N PRO A 596 -1.22 -8.12 -28.43
CA PRO A 596 -1.24 -8.07 -26.96
C PRO A 596 -1.14 -6.63 -26.45
N LYS A 597 -1.91 -6.30 -25.40
CA LYS A 597 -1.89 -4.97 -24.77
C LYS A 597 -0.58 -4.73 -24.02
N LYS A 598 -0.07 -3.49 -24.05
CA LYS A 598 1.13 -3.08 -23.31
C LYS A 598 0.79 -2.59 -21.91
N ASN A 599 1.51 -3.07 -20.91
CA ASN A 599 1.35 -2.69 -19.51
C ASN A 599 2.01 -1.32 -19.26
N VAL A 600 1.22 -0.31 -18.93
CA VAL A 600 1.71 1.02 -18.58
C VAL A 600 1.44 1.30 -17.11
N VAL A 601 2.49 1.48 -16.32
CA VAL A 601 2.38 1.86 -14.90
C VAL A 601 2.67 3.35 -14.76
N ILE A 602 1.82 4.05 -14.00
CA ILE A 602 1.94 5.48 -13.73
C ILE A 602 2.07 5.66 -12.22
N CYS A 603 3.24 6.10 -11.78
CA CYS A 603 3.56 6.35 -10.37
C CYS A 603 3.21 7.80 -10.00
N GLY A 604 2.08 7.99 -9.34
CA GLY A 604 1.50 9.28 -8.98
C GLY A 604 0.38 9.70 -9.94
N GLY A 605 -0.85 9.77 -9.44
CA GLY A 605 -2.03 10.21 -10.17
C GLY A 605 -2.35 11.70 -9.95
N GLY A 606 -1.32 12.53 -9.79
CA GLY A 606 -1.46 13.99 -9.79
C GLY A 606 -1.79 14.56 -11.19
N MET A 607 -1.62 15.87 -11.38
CA MET A 607 -2.02 16.56 -12.63
C MET A 607 -1.51 15.88 -13.91
N ALA A 608 -0.19 15.64 -14.00
CA ALA A 608 0.42 14.99 -15.15
C ALA A 608 0.00 13.53 -15.28
N GLY A 609 0.12 12.76 -14.19
CA GLY A 609 -0.12 11.31 -14.21
C GLY A 609 -1.57 10.94 -14.47
N ALA A 610 -2.55 11.67 -13.93
CA ALA A 610 -3.97 11.43 -14.18
C ALA A 610 -4.36 11.69 -15.64
N TRP A 611 -3.77 12.71 -16.30
CA TRP A 611 -4.00 12.95 -17.73
C TRP A 611 -3.41 11.85 -18.59
N CYS A 612 -2.17 11.45 -18.33
CA CYS A 612 -1.57 10.30 -19.00
C CYS A 612 -2.44 9.05 -18.82
N ALA A 613 -2.89 8.80 -17.59
CA ALA A 613 -3.71 7.63 -17.26
C ALA A 613 -5.01 7.63 -18.04
N TYR A 614 -5.76 8.73 -18.00
CA TYR A 614 -7.02 8.85 -18.72
C TYR A 614 -6.85 8.69 -20.22
N HIS A 615 -5.84 9.33 -20.81
CA HIS A 615 -5.60 9.28 -22.24
C HIS A 615 -5.23 7.88 -22.72
N LEU A 616 -4.28 7.22 -22.05
CA LEU A 616 -3.82 5.88 -22.40
C LEU A 616 -4.91 4.82 -22.14
N ASP A 617 -5.71 4.98 -21.09
CA ASP A 617 -6.85 4.08 -20.78
C ASP A 617 -7.97 4.22 -21.81
N ASN A 618 -8.14 5.42 -22.37
CA ASN A 618 -9.13 5.73 -23.40
C ASN A 618 -8.58 5.68 -24.83
N ASP A 619 -7.39 5.12 -25.03
CA ASP A 619 -6.82 4.88 -26.35
C ASP A 619 -7.85 4.18 -27.27
N GLU A 620 -8.08 4.74 -28.46
CA GLU A 620 -9.12 4.26 -29.39
C GLU A 620 -8.85 2.83 -29.87
N GLN A 621 -7.56 2.47 -29.97
CA GLN A 621 -7.11 1.14 -30.36
C GLN A 621 -7.09 0.16 -29.19
N GLU A 622 -7.33 0.63 -27.96
CA GLU A 622 -7.20 -0.14 -26.71
C GLU A 622 -5.83 -0.84 -26.56
N ARG A 623 -4.73 -0.19 -26.96
CA ARG A 623 -3.38 -0.77 -26.96
C ARG A 623 -2.80 -1.01 -25.56
N PHE A 624 -3.36 -0.39 -24.52
CA PHE A 624 -2.73 -0.33 -23.20
C PHE A 624 -3.56 -0.98 -22.10
N HIS A 625 -2.87 -1.57 -21.13
CA HIS A 625 -3.38 -1.85 -19.80
C HIS A 625 -2.75 -0.87 -18.80
N VAL A 626 -3.54 0.07 -18.29
CA VAL A 626 -3.03 1.17 -17.47
C VAL A 626 -3.18 0.85 -15.98
N THR A 627 -2.10 0.99 -15.21
CA THR A 627 -2.12 0.90 -13.75
C THR A 627 -1.63 2.20 -13.14
N VAL A 628 -2.48 2.88 -12.36
CA VAL A 628 -2.11 4.06 -11.57
C VAL A 628 -1.74 3.62 -10.16
N VAL A 629 -0.52 3.91 -9.73
CA VAL A 629 -0.05 3.73 -8.35
C VAL A 629 -0.04 5.08 -7.66
N ASP A 630 -0.94 5.27 -6.69
CA ASP A 630 -1.03 6.52 -5.93
C ASP A 630 -1.49 6.23 -4.51
N PRO A 631 -0.95 6.88 -3.47
CA PRO A 631 -1.40 6.68 -2.10
C PRO A 631 -2.85 7.15 -1.87
N LYS A 632 -3.39 8.02 -2.72
CA LYS A 632 -4.79 8.47 -2.72
C LYS A 632 -5.65 7.54 -3.58
N ASN A 633 -6.94 7.41 -3.28
CA ASN A 633 -7.90 6.71 -4.14
C ASN A 633 -8.63 7.63 -5.14
N TYR A 634 -8.20 8.88 -5.23
CA TYR A 634 -8.77 9.94 -6.04
C TYR A 634 -7.69 10.90 -6.55
N PHE A 635 -7.93 11.48 -7.73
CA PHE A 635 -7.23 12.66 -8.21
C PHE A 635 -7.66 13.88 -7.39
N GLU A 636 -6.72 14.76 -7.09
CA GLU A 636 -6.95 16.05 -6.43
C GLU A 636 -6.12 17.12 -7.15
N ASP A 637 -6.73 18.24 -7.49
CA ASP A 637 -6.03 19.39 -8.05
C ASP A 637 -5.23 20.13 -6.95
N PRO A 638 -3.89 20.06 -6.97
CA PRO A 638 -3.06 20.71 -5.96
C PRO A 638 -3.05 22.24 -6.05
N THR A 639 -3.48 22.84 -7.18
CA THR A 639 -3.49 24.30 -7.37
C THR A 639 -4.57 25.00 -6.56
N THR A 640 -5.55 24.23 -6.08
CA THR A 640 -6.68 24.75 -5.30
C THR A 640 -6.45 24.84 -3.81
N GLN A 641 -5.42 24.15 -3.34
CA GLN A 641 -5.15 23.95 -1.92
C GLN A 641 -5.03 25.26 -1.12
N PRO A 642 -4.37 26.32 -1.62
CA PRO A 642 -4.35 27.62 -0.95
C PRO A 642 -5.72 28.21 -0.64
N MET A 643 -6.70 27.96 -1.51
CA MET A 643 -8.07 28.46 -1.37
C MET A 643 -8.91 27.52 -0.49
N LEU A 644 -8.74 26.19 -0.65
CA LEU A 644 -9.51 25.18 0.08
C LEU A 644 -9.26 25.19 1.59
N MET A 645 -8.06 25.58 2.05
CA MET A 645 -7.80 25.74 3.50
C MET A 645 -8.67 26.81 4.14
N CYS A 646 -8.99 27.86 3.37
CA CYS A 646 -9.74 29.02 3.84
C CYS A 646 -11.24 28.90 3.53
N ASP A 647 -11.60 28.21 2.44
CA ASP A 647 -12.98 27.96 2.02
C ASP A 647 -13.09 26.65 1.23
N PRO A 648 -13.27 25.51 1.94
CA PRO A 648 -13.38 24.23 1.27
C PRO A 648 -14.75 24.02 0.60
N GLY A 649 -15.79 24.80 0.93
CA GLY A 649 -17.14 24.66 0.38
C GLY A 649 -18.01 23.63 1.12
N LYS A 650 -18.66 22.73 0.39
CA LYS A 650 -19.32 21.51 0.90
C LYS A 650 -18.70 20.27 0.24
N VAL A 651 -19.00 19.08 0.74
CA VAL A 651 -18.41 17.84 0.21
C VAL A 651 -19.02 17.43 -1.13
N GLU A 652 -20.31 17.69 -1.35
CA GLU A 652 -21.00 17.38 -2.61
C GLU A 652 -21.00 18.56 -3.61
N GLU A 653 -20.74 19.79 -3.13
CA GLU A 653 -20.85 21.02 -3.91
C GLU A 653 -19.79 22.05 -3.47
N GLY A 654 -19.22 22.78 -4.43
CA GLY A 654 -18.26 23.85 -4.15
C GLY A 654 -16.82 23.47 -4.45
N ARG A 655 -15.86 24.24 -3.91
CA ARG A 655 -14.45 24.19 -4.34
C ARG A 655 -13.84 22.79 -4.17
N PHE A 656 -14.08 22.11 -3.05
CA PHE A 656 -13.52 20.77 -2.82
C PHE A 656 -14.09 19.74 -3.80
N ALA A 657 -15.41 19.64 -3.90
CA ALA A 657 -16.10 18.72 -4.81
C ALA A 657 -15.66 18.92 -6.28
N ASN A 658 -15.42 20.16 -6.69
CA ASN A 658 -14.98 20.51 -8.04
C ASN A 658 -13.49 20.28 -8.30
N SER A 659 -12.70 19.95 -7.27
CA SER A 659 -11.24 19.79 -7.36
C SER A 659 -10.78 18.33 -7.35
N ILE A 660 -11.72 17.37 -7.31
CA ILE A 660 -11.42 15.95 -7.17
C ILE A 660 -12.06 15.12 -8.28
N ALA A 661 -11.45 13.98 -8.60
CA ALA A 661 -12.03 12.96 -9.47
C ALA A 661 -11.67 11.55 -8.96
N PRO A 662 -12.63 10.62 -8.79
CA PRO A 662 -12.33 9.27 -8.35
C PRO A 662 -11.48 8.52 -9.37
N TYR A 663 -10.43 7.79 -8.96
CA TYR A 663 -9.60 7.05 -9.93
C TYR A 663 -10.37 5.98 -10.71
N GLY A 664 -11.46 5.44 -10.16
CA GLY A 664 -12.37 4.56 -10.91
C GLY A 664 -13.05 5.22 -12.12
N LYS A 665 -12.99 6.54 -12.25
CA LYS A 665 -13.38 7.30 -13.45
C LYS A 665 -12.18 7.67 -14.32
N VAL A 666 -11.03 7.96 -13.68
CA VAL A 666 -9.79 8.34 -14.37
C VAL A 666 -9.21 7.17 -15.17
N VAL A 667 -9.19 5.98 -14.57
CA VAL A 667 -8.68 4.74 -15.16
C VAL A 667 -9.79 3.68 -15.11
N ALA A 668 -10.78 3.85 -15.99
CA ALA A 668 -12.01 3.07 -15.98
C ALA A 668 -11.82 1.65 -16.52
N LYS A 669 -10.88 1.44 -17.46
CA LYS A 669 -10.58 0.13 -18.06
C LYS A 669 -9.35 -0.54 -17.43
N GLY A 670 -8.50 0.24 -16.78
CA GLY A 670 -7.30 -0.20 -16.08
C GLY A 670 -7.50 -0.41 -14.57
N LYS A 671 -6.44 -0.21 -13.79
CA LYS A 671 -6.41 -0.45 -12.35
C LYS A 671 -5.82 0.72 -11.58
N HIS A 672 -6.36 0.97 -10.38
CA HIS A 672 -5.70 1.79 -9.36
C HIS A 672 -5.12 0.88 -8.26
N VAL A 673 -3.88 1.14 -7.86
CA VAL A 673 -3.21 0.50 -6.73
C VAL A 673 -2.95 1.59 -5.69
N CYS A 674 -3.69 1.51 -4.58
CA CYS A 674 -3.53 2.43 -3.45
C CYS A 674 -2.24 2.11 -2.69
N GLY A 675 -1.23 2.97 -2.78
CA GLY A 675 0.02 2.77 -2.03
C GLY A 675 1.17 3.67 -2.46
N PHE A 676 2.21 3.71 -1.63
CA PHE A 676 3.46 4.38 -1.94
C PHE A 676 4.36 3.46 -2.76
N VAL A 677 4.99 4.01 -3.80
CA VAL A 677 6.10 3.36 -4.49
C VAL A 677 7.28 3.33 -3.52
N GLN A 678 7.83 2.15 -3.28
CA GLN A 678 8.96 1.93 -2.37
C GLN A 678 10.29 1.86 -3.14
N SER A 679 10.30 1.08 -4.22
CA SER A 679 11.46 0.92 -5.08
C SER A 679 11.03 0.78 -6.55
N ILE A 680 11.96 1.04 -7.45
CA ILE A 680 11.72 1.02 -8.89
C ILE A 680 12.86 0.24 -9.55
N SER A 681 12.50 -0.80 -10.29
CA SER A 681 13.40 -1.53 -11.17
C SER A 681 13.15 -1.15 -12.64
N LYS A 682 13.90 -1.76 -13.57
CA LYS A 682 13.68 -1.57 -15.00
C LYS A 682 12.40 -2.22 -15.53
N THR A 683 11.77 -3.14 -14.80
CA THR A 683 10.63 -3.93 -15.32
C THR A 683 9.42 -3.96 -14.40
N HIS A 684 9.57 -3.50 -13.16
CA HIS A 684 8.50 -3.46 -12.16
C HIS A 684 8.76 -2.39 -11.10
N VAL A 685 7.69 -1.98 -10.44
CA VAL A 685 7.74 -1.16 -9.23
C VAL A 685 7.29 -1.97 -8.02
N GLU A 686 7.86 -1.70 -6.85
CA GLU A 686 7.40 -2.26 -5.59
C GLU A 686 6.53 -1.24 -4.86
N VAL A 687 5.37 -1.67 -4.39
CA VAL A 687 4.34 -0.79 -3.82
C VAL A 687 3.94 -1.25 -2.42
N GLY A 688 3.82 -0.28 -1.51
CA GLY A 688 3.39 -0.50 -0.13
C GLY A 688 4.43 -1.22 0.73
N ASN A 689 4.15 -1.35 2.03
CA ASN A 689 5.08 -1.94 2.99
C ASN A 689 5.39 -3.41 2.70
N GLU A 690 4.47 -4.12 2.07
CA GLU A 690 4.63 -5.51 1.63
C GLU A 690 5.45 -5.65 0.34
N ARG A 691 5.89 -4.52 -0.26
CA ARG A 691 6.64 -4.46 -1.52
C ARG A 691 5.96 -5.27 -2.62
N THR A 692 4.66 -5.05 -2.80
CA THR A 692 3.88 -5.69 -3.87
C THR A 692 4.46 -5.31 -5.22
N VAL A 693 4.83 -6.32 -6.02
CA VAL A 693 5.45 -6.13 -7.33
C VAL A 693 4.38 -5.84 -8.39
N VAL A 694 4.52 -4.70 -9.07
CA VAL A 694 3.67 -4.29 -10.20
C VAL A 694 4.55 -4.19 -11.46
N PRO A 695 4.46 -5.15 -12.39
CA PRO A 695 5.25 -5.16 -13.61
C PRO A 695 4.75 -4.14 -14.65
N PHE A 696 5.65 -3.71 -15.53
CA PHE A 696 5.34 -2.78 -16.62
C PHE A 696 6.18 -3.02 -17.87
N ASP A 697 5.63 -2.66 -19.03
CA ASP A 697 6.38 -2.43 -20.27
C ASP A 697 6.86 -0.98 -20.35
N TYR A 698 6.01 -0.04 -19.92
CA TYR A 698 6.32 1.39 -19.84
C TYR A 698 5.99 1.94 -18.46
N LEU A 699 6.83 2.85 -17.96
CA LEU A 699 6.66 3.48 -16.66
C LEU A 699 6.64 5.01 -16.82
N ILE A 700 5.67 5.67 -16.18
CA ILE A 700 5.66 7.14 -16.03
C ILE A 700 5.84 7.48 -14.55
N LEU A 701 6.92 8.20 -14.23
CA LEU A 701 7.19 8.75 -12.91
C LEU A 701 6.56 10.15 -12.81
N ALA A 702 5.48 10.26 -12.04
CA ALA A 702 4.68 11.48 -11.88
C ALA A 702 4.34 11.77 -10.40
N MET A 703 5.24 11.39 -9.47
CA MET A 703 5.01 11.44 -8.02
C MET A 703 4.93 12.86 -7.42
N GLY A 704 5.16 13.89 -8.23
CA GLY A 704 4.98 15.28 -7.86
C GLY A 704 5.87 15.74 -6.72
N SER A 705 5.31 16.53 -5.81
CA SER A 705 6.05 17.19 -4.73
C SER A 705 5.27 17.25 -3.43
N SER A 706 5.98 17.56 -2.34
CA SER A 706 5.43 17.77 -1.00
C SER A 706 5.81 19.16 -0.44
N TYR A 707 5.07 19.61 0.57
CA TYR A 707 5.38 20.80 1.37
C TYR A 707 5.61 20.37 2.83
N ALA A 708 6.30 21.20 3.61
CA ALA A 708 6.46 20.97 5.04
C ALA A 708 5.15 21.18 5.83
N SER A 709 4.23 22.00 5.30
CA SER A 709 2.87 22.15 5.81
C SER A 709 1.89 21.27 5.03
N ASN A 710 0.68 21.10 5.59
CA ASN A 710 -0.44 20.31 5.04
C ASN A 710 -1.06 20.87 3.74
N ILE A 711 -0.23 21.41 2.84
CA ILE A 711 -0.63 22.00 1.55
C ILE A 711 -0.89 20.92 0.51
N LYS A 712 0.03 19.97 0.37
CA LYS A 712 -0.17 18.74 -0.41
C LYS A 712 -0.10 17.57 0.57
N VAL A 713 -1.04 16.63 0.50
CA VAL A 713 -1.08 15.46 1.40
C VAL A 713 -1.21 14.16 0.62
N VAL A 714 -0.99 13.06 1.34
CA VAL A 714 -0.90 11.69 0.80
C VAL A 714 -1.93 10.75 1.44
N ASN A 715 -3.09 11.29 1.84
CA ASN A 715 -4.12 10.50 2.53
C ASN A 715 -4.99 9.71 1.55
N PRO A 716 -5.31 8.44 1.83
CA PRO A 716 -6.03 7.57 0.90
C PRO A 716 -7.45 8.01 0.54
N THR A 717 -8.19 8.73 1.40
CA THR A 717 -9.65 8.91 1.20
C THR A 717 -10.10 10.37 1.08
N VAL A 718 -11.12 10.57 0.24
CA VAL A 718 -11.79 11.85 0.03
C VAL A 718 -12.40 12.38 1.33
N GLU A 719 -13.04 11.51 2.11
CA GLU A 719 -13.74 11.90 3.35
C GLU A 719 -12.77 12.39 4.42
N TYR A 720 -11.60 11.74 4.54
CA TYR A 720 -10.57 12.19 5.46
C TYR A 720 -10.04 13.55 4.99
N ARG A 721 -9.72 13.68 3.70
CA ARG A 721 -9.21 14.94 3.15
C ARG A 721 -10.20 16.09 3.37
N TRP A 722 -11.48 15.85 3.16
CA TRP A 722 -12.55 16.80 3.43
C TRP A 722 -12.56 17.25 4.89
N LYS A 723 -12.59 16.30 5.84
CA LYS A 723 -12.55 16.60 7.29
C LYS A 723 -11.28 17.35 7.68
N GLN A 724 -10.15 17.04 7.05
CA GLN A 724 -8.90 17.76 7.27
C GLN A 724 -9.02 19.23 6.84
N HIS A 725 -9.62 19.52 5.68
CA HIS A 725 -9.86 20.91 5.27
C HIS A 725 -10.81 21.64 6.23
N GLN A 726 -11.84 20.97 6.74
CA GLN A 726 -12.71 21.55 7.77
C GLN A 726 -11.94 21.86 9.06
N ALA A 727 -11.07 20.95 9.51
CA ALA A 727 -10.23 21.15 10.68
C ALA A 727 -9.22 22.28 10.47
N GLU A 728 -8.62 22.38 9.28
CA GLU A 728 -7.73 23.48 8.90
C GLU A 728 -8.47 24.83 8.96
N LEU A 729 -9.68 24.92 8.40
CA LEU A 729 -10.50 26.12 8.47
C LEU A 729 -10.83 26.51 9.92
N VAL A 730 -11.21 25.55 10.76
CA VAL A 730 -11.49 25.80 12.19
C VAL A 730 -10.22 26.25 12.92
N SER A 731 -9.08 25.59 12.66
CA SER A 731 -7.78 25.97 13.22
C SER A 731 -7.39 27.39 12.83
N MET A 732 -7.54 27.75 11.54
CA MET A 732 -7.35 29.12 11.06
C MET A 732 -8.30 30.11 11.70
N LYS A 733 -9.56 29.76 11.96
CA LYS A 733 -10.55 30.62 12.65
C LYS A 733 -10.23 30.82 14.13
N ASN A 734 -9.64 29.84 14.80
CA ASN A 734 -9.35 29.90 16.24
C ASN A 734 -7.93 30.40 16.58
N ALA A 735 -6.98 30.33 15.66
CA ALA A 735 -5.60 30.79 15.90
C ALA A 735 -5.56 32.30 16.19
N ALA A 736 -4.75 32.78 17.15
CA ALA A 736 -4.64 34.22 17.39
C ALA A 736 -4.02 34.95 16.19
N ASN A 737 -2.89 34.44 15.70
CA ASN A 737 -2.20 34.93 14.52
C ASN A 737 -1.93 33.79 13.55
N ILE A 738 -1.97 34.09 12.25
CA ILE A 738 -1.57 33.17 11.19
C ILE A 738 -0.27 33.67 10.59
N LEU A 739 0.77 32.83 10.60
CA LEU A 739 2.06 33.13 9.98
C LEU A 739 2.22 32.33 8.68
N VAL A 740 2.50 33.03 7.59
CA VAL A 740 2.78 32.46 6.27
C VAL A 740 4.24 32.74 5.93
N ILE A 741 5.03 31.69 5.77
CA ILE A 741 6.48 31.76 5.55
C ILE A 741 6.76 31.46 4.07
N GLY A 742 7.08 32.50 3.30
CA GLY A 742 7.45 32.43 1.89
C GLY A 742 6.50 33.19 0.97
N GLY A 743 6.96 34.31 0.40
CA GLY A 743 6.22 35.16 -0.55
C GLY A 743 6.19 34.69 -2.01
N GLY A 744 6.20 33.38 -2.26
CA GLY A 744 5.98 32.80 -3.59
C GLY A 744 4.49 32.61 -3.90
N LEU A 745 4.16 31.95 -5.02
CA LEU A 745 2.77 31.74 -5.48
C LEU A 745 1.86 31.24 -4.35
N VAL A 746 2.22 30.11 -3.74
CA VAL A 746 1.40 29.48 -2.69
C VAL A 746 1.23 30.36 -1.46
N GLY A 747 2.29 31.01 -0.98
CA GLY A 747 2.20 31.83 0.23
C GLY A 747 1.41 33.12 0.03
N VAL A 748 1.53 33.73 -1.15
CA VAL A 748 0.72 34.89 -1.53
C VAL A 748 -0.78 34.54 -1.57
N GLU A 749 -1.13 33.40 -2.17
CA GLU A 749 -2.54 32.95 -2.23
C GLU A 749 -3.11 32.61 -0.85
N ILE A 750 -2.35 31.89 -0.02
CA ILE A 750 -2.77 31.56 1.36
C ILE A 750 -2.96 32.85 2.16
N ALA A 751 -2.00 33.77 2.13
CA ALA A 751 -2.07 35.02 2.90
C ALA A 751 -3.29 35.87 2.51
N GLY A 752 -3.53 36.04 1.20
CA GLY A 752 -4.67 36.80 0.70
C GLY A 752 -6.02 36.15 1.04
N ASN A 753 -6.16 34.86 0.76
CA ASN A 753 -7.40 34.12 1.07
C ASN A 753 -7.67 34.07 2.58
N ALA A 754 -6.64 33.89 3.41
CA ALA A 754 -6.77 33.89 4.87
C ALA A 754 -7.23 35.25 5.39
N ALA A 755 -6.62 36.35 4.93
CA ALA A 755 -6.97 37.69 5.37
C ALA A 755 -8.42 38.03 5.01
N ASP A 756 -8.80 37.91 3.74
CA ASP A 756 -10.14 38.29 3.30
C ASP A 756 -11.24 37.43 3.96
N ARG A 757 -11.09 36.10 3.94
CA ARG A 757 -12.13 35.19 4.44
C ARG A 757 -12.31 35.25 5.95
N LEU A 758 -11.22 35.35 6.70
CA LEU A 758 -11.30 35.36 8.16
C LEU A 758 -11.77 36.71 8.70
N HIS A 759 -11.48 37.81 8.01
CA HIS A 759 -12.02 39.14 8.37
C HIS A 759 -13.54 39.15 8.23
N LYS A 760 -14.08 38.58 7.15
CA LYS A 760 -15.54 38.45 6.95
C LYS A 760 -16.20 37.49 7.93
N ALA A 761 -15.52 36.40 8.32
CA ALA A 761 -16.07 35.40 9.23
C ALA A 761 -16.12 35.85 10.71
N ASN A 762 -15.26 36.79 11.13
CA ASN A 762 -15.18 37.27 12.52
C ASN A 762 -16.00 38.55 12.76
N GLY A 763 -17.19 38.66 12.14
CA GLY A 763 -18.05 39.84 12.30
C GLY A 763 -17.43 41.16 11.79
N GLY A 764 -16.41 41.09 10.92
CA GLY A 764 -15.68 42.24 10.40
C GLY A 764 -14.42 42.61 11.19
N GLU A 765 -14.11 41.93 12.30
CA GLU A 765 -12.85 42.14 13.03
C GLU A 765 -11.65 41.55 12.28
N ARG A 766 -10.62 42.37 12.06
CA ARG A 766 -9.43 41.97 11.32
C ARG A 766 -8.60 40.97 12.11
N LYS A 767 -8.48 39.76 11.55
CA LYS A 767 -7.54 38.74 12.01
C LYS A 767 -6.11 39.06 11.58
N LYS A 768 -5.14 38.83 12.46
CA LYS A 768 -3.73 39.07 12.17
C LYS A 768 -3.15 37.96 11.27
N VAL A 769 -2.88 38.30 10.01
CA VAL A 769 -2.17 37.44 9.05
C VAL A 769 -0.82 38.08 8.75
N ILE A 770 0.26 37.32 8.96
CA ILE A 770 1.64 37.78 8.80
C ILE A 770 2.26 37.00 7.64
N LEU A 771 2.77 37.68 6.62
CA LEU A 771 3.52 37.08 5.52
C LEU A 771 4.99 37.48 5.62
N ILE A 772 5.86 36.51 5.90
CA ILE A 772 7.30 36.72 5.96
C ILE A 772 7.99 36.12 4.73
N HIS A 773 8.92 36.87 4.14
CA HIS A 773 9.68 36.45 2.98
C HIS A 773 11.16 36.86 3.06
N SER A 774 12.05 35.93 2.74
CA SER A 774 13.50 36.12 2.83
C SER A 774 14.07 37.13 1.83
N GLY A 775 13.33 37.43 0.75
CA GLY A 775 13.75 38.36 -0.29
C GLY A 775 13.03 39.71 -0.22
N PRO A 776 13.48 40.68 -1.03
CA PRO A 776 12.88 42.02 -1.08
C PRO A 776 11.60 42.10 -1.93
N TYR A 777 11.20 41.04 -2.62
CA TYR A 777 10.05 41.04 -3.53
C TYR A 777 9.18 39.80 -3.34
N LEU A 778 7.87 40.01 -3.23
CA LEU A 778 6.86 38.95 -3.40
C LEU A 778 6.78 38.56 -4.88
N LEU A 779 6.48 37.29 -5.15
CA LEU A 779 6.44 36.71 -6.50
C LEU A 779 7.69 37.06 -7.34
N PRO A 780 8.90 36.77 -6.84
CA PRO A 780 10.13 37.31 -7.45
C PRO A 780 10.42 36.81 -8.87
N ARG A 781 9.70 35.78 -9.36
CA ARG A 781 9.78 35.22 -10.71
C ARG A 781 8.79 35.84 -11.71
N ALA A 782 7.81 36.59 -11.22
CA ALA A 782 6.85 37.33 -12.03
C ALA A 782 7.21 38.83 -11.99
N LYS A 783 7.87 39.30 -13.06
CA LYS A 783 8.27 40.70 -13.17
C LYS A 783 7.05 41.63 -12.99
N ASN A 784 7.24 42.75 -12.28
CA ASN A 784 6.20 43.74 -11.95
C ASN A 784 5.08 43.29 -10.99
N ALA A 785 4.91 41.99 -10.74
CA ALA A 785 3.81 41.49 -9.91
C ALA A 785 3.87 41.89 -8.43
N HIS A 786 5.08 42.13 -7.92
CA HIS A 786 5.30 42.51 -6.51
C HIS A 786 4.42 43.68 -6.08
N LYS A 787 4.38 44.76 -6.87
CA LYS A 787 3.65 45.98 -6.49
C LYS A 787 2.15 45.70 -6.33
N TYR A 788 1.54 45.05 -7.32
CA TYR A 788 0.12 44.72 -7.32
C TYR A 788 -0.26 43.84 -6.12
N VAL A 789 0.53 42.80 -5.86
CA VAL A 789 0.28 41.89 -4.73
C VAL A 789 0.52 42.58 -3.39
N TYR A 790 1.63 43.31 -3.24
CA TYR A 790 1.98 43.97 -1.99
C TYR A 790 0.93 45.01 -1.60
N ASP A 791 0.53 45.88 -2.53
CA ASP A 791 -0.48 46.92 -2.30
C ASP A 791 -1.82 46.29 -1.91
N TYR A 792 -2.24 45.25 -2.65
CA TYR A 792 -3.50 44.56 -2.36
C TYR A 792 -3.49 43.83 -1.00
N LEU A 793 -2.48 43.00 -0.74
CA LEU A 793 -2.36 42.25 0.52
C LEU A 793 -2.30 43.20 1.73
N THR A 794 -1.59 44.32 1.61
CA THR A 794 -1.57 45.37 2.65
C THR A 794 -2.94 45.99 2.85
N SER A 795 -3.69 46.28 1.77
CA SER A 795 -5.04 46.86 1.85
C SER A 795 -6.05 45.95 2.56
N VAL A 796 -5.92 44.63 2.36
CA VAL A 796 -6.71 43.61 3.09
C VAL A 796 -6.12 43.25 4.45
N GLY A 797 -5.06 43.95 4.90
CA GLY A 797 -4.56 43.90 6.27
C GLY A 797 -3.59 42.76 6.57
N VAL A 798 -2.91 42.22 5.56
CA VAL A 798 -1.77 41.34 5.76
C VAL A 798 -0.57 42.17 6.20
N GLU A 799 0.09 41.75 7.28
CA GLU A 799 1.36 42.30 7.74
C GLU A 799 2.51 41.64 6.98
N ILE A 800 3.25 42.41 6.17
CA ILE A 800 4.27 41.86 5.27
C ILE A 800 5.67 42.19 5.79
N HIS A 801 6.50 41.16 5.98
CA HIS A 801 7.90 41.26 6.40
C HIS A 801 8.81 40.76 5.29
N LEU A 802 9.52 41.68 4.63
CA LEU A 802 10.46 41.39 3.55
C LEU A 802 11.90 41.39 4.08
N ASN A 803 12.80 40.73 3.35
CA ASN A 803 14.21 40.55 3.74
C ASN A 803 14.38 39.90 5.12
N GLN A 804 13.43 39.05 5.53
CA GLN A 804 13.49 38.30 6.78
C GLN A 804 13.27 36.82 6.52
N ARG A 805 14.17 35.98 7.03
CA ARG A 805 14.07 34.52 6.95
C ARG A 805 13.84 33.97 8.34
N VAL A 806 12.77 33.20 8.51
CA VAL A 806 12.59 32.39 9.73
C VAL A 806 13.67 31.31 9.78
N VAL A 807 14.48 31.32 10.84
CA VAL A 807 15.60 30.41 11.05
C VAL A 807 15.38 29.50 12.25
N GLU A 808 14.57 29.92 13.23
CA GLU A 808 14.18 29.11 14.38
C GLU A 808 12.68 28.83 14.37
N PHE A 809 12.30 27.57 14.60
CA PHE A 809 10.92 27.09 14.56
C PHE A 809 10.60 26.37 15.88
N ASP A 810 9.77 26.98 16.71
CA ASP A 810 9.22 26.34 17.91
C ASP A 810 7.70 26.22 17.77
N ASP A 811 7.25 25.14 17.12
CA ASP A 811 5.82 24.88 16.91
C ASP A 811 5.06 24.66 18.24
N MET A 812 5.75 24.21 19.30
CA MET A 812 5.17 23.94 20.62
C MET A 812 4.90 25.23 21.40
N LEU A 813 5.88 26.13 21.43
CA LEU A 813 5.74 27.46 22.02
C LEU A 813 5.08 28.46 21.07
N GLN A 814 4.72 28.02 19.86
CA GLN A 814 4.15 28.86 18.80
C GLN A 814 5.01 30.08 18.49
N SER A 815 6.33 29.92 18.53
CA SER A 815 7.32 30.99 18.42
C SER A 815 8.26 30.75 17.25
N TYR A 816 8.47 31.77 16.42
CA TYR A 816 9.24 31.67 15.19
C TYR A 816 10.16 32.88 15.07
N THR A 817 11.47 32.65 15.07
CA THR A 817 12.46 33.74 15.09
C THR A 817 13.15 33.87 13.74
N SER A 818 13.22 35.10 13.24
CA SER A 818 13.88 35.43 11.98
C SER A 818 15.39 35.66 12.16
N ASP A 819 16.11 35.67 11.05
CA ASP A 819 17.54 35.99 10.98
C ASP A 819 17.86 37.43 11.42
N THR A 820 16.85 38.30 11.58
CA THR A 820 17.00 39.63 12.18
C THR A 820 16.83 39.63 13.71
N GLY A 821 16.48 38.48 14.30
CA GLY A 821 16.18 38.32 15.73
C GLY A 821 14.73 38.68 16.10
N GLU A 822 13.91 39.10 15.14
CA GLU A 822 12.48 39.35 15.37
C GLU A 822 11.74 38.04 15.60
N THR A 823 10.89 37.99 16.63
CA THR A 823 10.15 36.78 17.02
C THR A 823 8.67 36.96 16.77
N PHE A 824 8.09 36.05 16.01
CA PHE A 824 6.67 36.00 15.66
C PHE A 824 5.98 34.91 16.48
N SER A 825 4.88 35.26 17.15
CA SER A 825 4.02 34.28 17.79
C SER A 825 2.81 33.97 16.91
N ALA A 826 2.58 32.69 16.58
CA ALA A 826 1.48 32.29 15.70
C ALA A 826 0.87 30.94 16.05
N GLY A 827 -0.45 30.95 16.26
CA GLY A 827 -1.24 29.74 16.54
C GLY A 827 -1.47 28.85 15.31
N LYS A 828 -1.19 29.37 14.11
CA LYS A 828 -1.18 28.59 12.88
C LYS A 828 -0.08 29.07 11.94
N VAL A 829 0.65 28.13 11.34
CA VAL A 829 1.76 28.42 10.43
C VAL A 829 1.68 27.64 9.12
N TYR A 830 1.93 28.33 8.01
CA TYR A 830 2.06 27.76 6.67
C TYR A 830 3.46 28.01 6.13
N ARG A 831 4.22 26.93 5.92
CA ARG A 831 5.58 26.93 5.37
C ARG A 831 5.50 26.76 3.85
N CYS A 832 5.58 27.87 3.15
CA CYS A 832 5.45 28.01 1.70
C CYS A 832 6.80 28.24 1.00
N THR A 833 7.90 27.74 1.57
CA THR A 833 9.29 27.96 1.13
C THR A 833 9.71 27.12 -0.09
N GLY A 834 8.74 26.63 -0.86
CA GLY A 834 8.94 25.84 -2.06
C GLY A 834 8.71 24.34 -1.86
N PRO A 835 8.31 23.62 -2.92
CA PRO A 835 8.04 22.19 -2.85
C PRO A 835 9.32 21.35 -2.83
N ARG A 836 9.27 20.20 -2.13
CA ARG A 836 10.29 19.14 -2.21
C ARG A 836 9.83 18.07 -3.20
N ALA A 837 10.67 17.69 -4.16
CA ALA A 837 10.37 16.60 -5.08
C ALA A 837 10.19 15.27 -4.34
N ASN A 838 9.19 14.49 -4.73
CA ASN A 838 8.92 13.17 -4.17
C ASN A 838 9.72 12.11 -4.94
N THR A 839 11.02 12.02 -4.66
CA THR A 839 11.96 11.11 -5.32
C THR A 839 12.57 10.07 -4.37
N GLN A 840 11.97 9.87 -3.19
CA GLN A 840 12.49 8.95 -2.16
C GLN A 840 12.58 7.51 -2.66
N ALA A 841 11.60 7.04 -3.45
CA ALA A 841 11.61 5.70 -4.03
C ALA A 841 12.83 5.46 -4.94
N LEU A 842 13.30 6.49 -5.65
CA LEU A 842 14.49 6.40 -6.51
C LEU A 842 15.79 6.34 -5.69
N LYS A 843 15.74 6.63 -4.39
CA LYS A 843 16.91 6.58 -3.48
C LYS A 843 16.93 5.31 -2.63
N ASP A 844 15.89 4.48 -2.69
CA ASP A 844 15.84 3.21 -1.97
C ASP A 844 16.94 2.26 -2.48
N ALA A 845 17.56 1.51 -1.56
CA ALA A 845 18.67 0.63 -1.89
C ALA A 845 18.30 -0.50 -2.87
N GLN A 846 17.00 -0.83 -3.00
CA GLN A 846 16.50 -1.85 -3.92
C GLN A 846 16.15 -1.28 -5.30
N SER A 847 16.16 0.04 -5.47
CA SER A 847 15.94 0.66 -6.78
C SER A 847 17.12 0.41 -7.71
N ASP A 848 16.86 0.23 -9.01
CA ASP A 848 17.91 -0.04 -9.99
C ASP A 848 18.92 1.12 -10.06
N SER A 849 20.20 0.78 -10.09
CA SER A 849 21.31 1.75 -10.14
C SER A 849 21.18 2.81 -11.25
N VAL A 850 20.61 2.45 -12.41
CA VAL A 850 20.37 3.41 -13.51
C VAL A 850 19.34 4.45 -13.10
N ILE A 851 18.29 4.03 -12.39
CA ILE A 851 17.20 4.89 -11.93
C ILE A 851 17.69 5.77 -10.77
N GLN A 852 18.53 5.24 -9.88
CA GLN A 852 19.18 6.05 -8.84
C GLN A 852 20.09 7.13 -9.46
N ALA A 853 20.89 6.75 -10.47
CA ALA A 853 21.82 7.65 -11.16
C ALA A 853 21.13 8.74 -12.02
N ALA A 854 19.83 8.57 -12.29
CA ALA A 854 19.02 9.58 -12.96
C ALA A 854 18.79 10.82 -12.07
N LEU A 855 18.99 10.72 -10.74
CA LEU A 855 18.86 11.89 -9.86
C LEU A 855 20.04 12.86 -10.02
N ASP A 856 19.74 14.15 -10.04
CA ASP A 856 20.73 15.22 -9.89
C ASP A 856 21.09 15.43 -8.40
N GLU A 857 22.08 16.30 -8.13
CA GLU A 857 22.53 16.62 -6.78
C GLU A 857 21.43 17.23 -5.89
N LYS A 858 20.38 17.77 -6.50
CA LYS A 858 19.22 18.39 -5.80
C LYS A 858 18.07 17.40 -5.63
N GLY A 859 18.19 16.17 -6.14
CA GLY A 859 17.19 15.12 -6.07
C GLY A 859 16.07 15.23 -7.10
N PHE A 860 16.29 15.94 -8.22
CA PHE A 860 15.40 15.94 -9.39
C PHE A 860 15.84 14.89 -10.41
N VAL A 861 14.90 14.37 -11.19
CA VAL A 861 15.15 13.38 -12.24
C VAL A 861 15.63 14.07 -13.51
N LYS A 862 16.82 13.68 -13.98
CA LYS A 862 17.35 14.03 -15.30
C LYS A 862 16.67 13.17 -16.35
N VAL A 863 16.25 13.81 -17.43
CA VAL A 863 15.57 13.18 -18.57
C VAL A 863 16.17 13.70 -19.87
N ASP A 864 15.90 13.05 -20.99
CA ASP A 864 16.14 13.62 -22.31
C ASP A 864 15.02 14.59 -22.73
N ASP A 865 15.12 15.19 -23.91
CA ASP A 865 14.12 16.13 -24.41
C ASP A 865 12.78 15.46 -24.77
N HIS A 866 12.74 14.12 -24.78
CA HIS A 866 11.53 13.31 -24.96
C HIS A 866 10.93 12.84 -23.62
N LEU A 867 11.45 13.35 -22.49
CA LEU A 867 11.06 13.04 -21.11
C LEU A 867 11.40 11.62 -20.66
N ARG A 868 12.33 10.95 -21.35
CA ARG A 868 12.78 9.59 -21.03
C ARG A 868 14.03 9.62 -20.15
N LEU A 869 14.24 8.56 -19.37
CA LEU A 869 15.53 8.32 -18.72
C LEU A 869 16.56 7.88 -19.78
N HIS A 870 17.78 8.43 -19.72
CA HIS A 870 18.82 8.18 -20.72
C HIS A 870 19.14 6.70 -20.95
N ASP A 871 19.31 5.91 -19.88
CA ASP A 871 19.67 4.49 -19.95
C ASP A 871 18.46 3.56 -19.71
N ALA A 872 17.25 4.10 -19.77
CA ALA A 872 15.99 3.37 -19.63
C ALA A 872 14.87 4.08 -20.43
N PRO A 873 14.89 4.00 -21.77
CA PRO A 873 14.03 4.81 -22.65
C PRO A 873 12.54 4.47 -22.57
N HIS A 874 12.18 3.33 -21.98
CA HIS A 874 10.80 2.94 -21.68
C HIS A 874 10.29 3.51 -20.35
N ILE A 875 11.13 4.25 -19.61
CA ILE A 875 10.77 4.95 -18.37
C ILE A 875 10.80 6.46 -18.62
N PHE A 876 9.67 7.10 -18.34
CA PHE A 876 9.46 8.54 -18.48
C PHE A 876 9.37 9.19 -17.10
N ALA A 877 9.76 10.46 -16.98
CA ALA A 877 9.52 11.26 -15.79
C ALA A 877 8.91 12.62 -16.16
N VAL A 878 7.92 13.05 -15.39
CA VAL A 878 7.13 14.26 -15.65
C VAL A 878 6.74 14.97 -14.35
N GLY A 879 6.39 16.25 -14.45
CA GLY A 879 5.92 17.08 -13.35
C GLY A 879 7.05 17.51 -12.40
N ASP A 880 6.69 17.84 -11.16
CA ASP A 880 7.59 18.51 -10.21
C ASP A 880 8.90 17.74 -9.89
N ILE A 881 8.97 16.45 -10.22
CA ILE A 881 10.18 15.64 -9.98
C ILE A 881 11.28 15.86 -11.00
N VAL A 882 11.00 16.39 -12.20
CA VAL A 882 12.04 16.54 -13.24
C VAL A 882 12.91 17.77 -13.01
N GLU A 883 14.10 17.78 -13.57
CA GLU A 883 15.05 18.89 -13.46
C GLU A 883 14.51 20.23 -14.02
N SER A 884 15.04 21.35 -13.52
CA SER A 884 14.49 22.69 -13.81
C SER A 884 14.57 23.11 -15.27
N ARG A 885 15.48 22.55 -16.08
CA ARG A 885 15.57 22.87 -17.52
C ARG A 885 14.30 22.50 -18.28
N MET A 886 13.51 21.55 -17.76
CA MET A 886 12.27 21.07 -18.37
C MET A 886 11.07 21.98 -18.03
N PHE A 887 11.28 23.17 -17.50
CA PHE A 887 10.22 24.12 -17.17
C PHE A 887 10.53 25.52 -17.72
N PRO A 888 9.55 26.20 -18.34
CA PRO A 888 9.72 27.58 -18.77
C PRO A 888 9.70 28.52 -17.57
N SER A 889 10.03 29.79 -17.78
CA SER A 889 9.87 30.83 -16.77
C SER A 889 8.53 31.54 -16.91
N THR A 890 7.99 32.07 -15.82
CA THR A 890 6.94 33.11 -15.89
C THR A 890 7.49 34.44 -16.42
N GLY A 891 8.77 34.72 -16.15
CA GLY A 891 9.46 35.91 -16.64
C GLY A 891 10.86 36.04 -16.05
N ALA A 892 11.48 37.20 -16.27
CA ALA A 892 12.77 37.52 -15.66
C ALA A 892 12.60 37.72 -14.14
N HIS A 893 13.46 37.07 -13.37
CA HIS A 893 13.47 37.25 -11.92
C HIS A 893 13.85 38.69 -11.56
N VAL A 894 13.10 39.31 -10.64
CA VAL A 894 13.18 40.75 -10.34
C VAL A 894 14.59 41.19 -9.90
N VAL A 895 15.28 40.36 -9.12
CA VAL A 895 16.66 40.64 -8.64
C VAL A 895 17.74 40.26 -9.66
N THR A 896 17.73 39.03 -10.17
CA THR A 896 18.86 38.52 -10.97
C THR A 896 18.76 38.89 -12.45
N GLY A 897 17.58 39.33 -12.92
CA GLY A 897 17.28 39.57 -14.33
C GLY A 897 17.25 38.30 -15.19
N LYS A 898 17.53 37.12 -14.60
CA LYS A 898 17.54 35.84 -15.31
C LYS A 898 16.17 35.18 -15.24
N ALA A 899 15.74 34.59 -16.36
CA ALA A 899 14.59 33.71 -16.38
C ALA A 899 14.86 32.50 -15.48
N ALA A 900 13.99 32.26 -14.50
CA ALA A 900 14.05 31.12 -13.61
C ALA A 900 12.86 30.20 -13.88
N ALA A 901 13.10 28.90 -13.88
CA ALA A 901 12.07 27.89 -14.06
C ALA A 901 10.94 28.04 -13.03
N GLU A 902 9.69 28.06 -13.51
CA GLU A 902 8.50 28.05 -12.67
C GLU A 902 7.79 26.70 -12.84
N ARG A 903 7.53 26.01 -11.73
CA ARG A 903 6.87 24.70 -11.77
C ARG A 903 5.37 24.89 -11.62
N THR A 904 4.63 24.74 -12.71
CA THR A 904 3.17 24.91 -12.74
C THR A 904 2.48 23.59 -13.08
N ALA A 905 1.21 23.49 -12.68
CA ALA A 905 0.40 22.33 -13.03
C ALA A 905 0.12 22.24 -14.53
N GLU A 906 -0.05 23.38 -15.21
CA GLU A 906 -0.20 23.47 -16.67
C GLU A 906 0.98 22.83 -17.39
N PHE A 907 2.22 23.21 -17.03
CA PHE A 907 3.39 22.68 -17.71
C PHE A 907 3.67 21.21 -17.34
N ALA A 908 3.31 20.79 -16.12
CA ALA A 908 3.33 19.37 -15.77
C ALA A 908 2.36 18.54 -16.67
N THR A 909 1.20 19.10 -17.00
CA THR A 909 0.27 18.47 -17.95
C THR A 909 0.85 18.40 -19.36
N VAL A 910 1.50 19.47 -19.84
CA VAL A 910 2.22 19.47 -21.13
C VAL A 910 3.26 18.35 -21.21
N GLN A 911 4.05 18.17 -20.14
CA GLN A 911 5.01 17.06 -20.05
C GLN A 911 4.29 15.69 -20.09
N GLY A 912 3.16 15.55 -19.38
CA GLY A 912 2.35 14.34 -19.42
C GLY A 912 1.83 13.99 -20.81
N VAL A 913 1.39 14.98 -21.58
CA VAL A 913 0.95 14.82 -22.98
C VAL A 913 2.08 14.27 -23.84
N VAL A 914 3.26 14.88 -23.77
CA VAL A 914 4.43 14.43 -24.54
C VAL A 914 4.82 12.99 -24.18
N ALA A 915 4.85 12.66 -22.89
CA ALA A 915 5.18 11.30 -22.44
C ALA A 915 4.17 10.25 -22.93
N ALA A 916 2.88 10.52 -22.81
CA ALA A 916 1.83 9.59 -23.26
C ALA A 916 1.83 9.41 -24.77
N GLU A 917 2.00 10.48 -25.54
CA GLU A 917 2.11 10.38 -27.01
C GLU A 917 3.36 9.60 -27.41
N ASN A 918 4.49 9.84 -26.76
CA ASN A 918 5.73 9.12 -27.07
C ASN A 918 5.61 7.61 -26.78
N ILE A 919 4.87 7.21 -25.74
CA ILE A 919 4.54 5.79 -25.51
C ILE A 919 3.70 5.25 -26.67
N ILE A 920 2.66 5.98 -27.09
CA ILE A 920 1.82 5.63 -28.24
C ILE A 920 2.66 5.42 -29.52
N ARG A 921 3.51 6.39 -29.86
CA ARG A 921 4.40 6.35 -31.03
C ARG A 921 5.36 5.18 -30.97
N THR A 922 5.99 4.98 -29.82
CA THR A 922 6.95 3.88 -29.63
C THR A 922 6.27 2.52 -29.83
N VAL A 923 5.05 2.34 -29.33
CA VAL A 923 4.27 1.09 -29.53
C VAL A 923 3.83 0.90 -30.98
N GLN A 924 3.64 1.98 -31.74
CA GLN A 924 3.36 1.92 -33.18
C GLN A 924 4.61 1.69 -34.04
N GLY A 925 5.81 1.65 -33.45
CA GLY A 925 7.07 1.59 -34.17
C GLY A 925 7.45 2.92 -34.84
N GLU A 926 6.88 4.03 -34.40
CA GLU A 926 7.26 5.37 -34.88
C GLU A 926 8.52 5.85 -34.16
N GLU A 927 9.57 6.16 -34.92
CA GLU A 927 10.84 6.67 -34.39
C GLU A 927 10.82 8.19 -34.14
N ALA A 928 9.88 8.91 -34.75
CA ALA A 928 9.74 10.35 -34.68
C ALA A 928 8.97 10.78 -33.41
N LEU A 929 9.67 10.82 -32.28
CA LEU A 929 9.11 11.20 -30.98
C LEU A 929 8.95 12.71 -30.81
N MET A 930 7.90 13.12 -30.10
CA MET A 930 7.74 14.50 -29.64
C MET A 930 8.85 14.86 -28.66
N SER A 931 9.31 16.11 -28.71
CA SER A 931 10.26 16.65 -27.74
C SER A 931 9.73 17.94 -27.12
N ILE A 932 10.31 18.33 -25.99
CA ILE A 932 9.97 19.56 -25.27
C ILE A 932 11.16 20.52 -25.24
N ASP A 933 10.94 21.75 -25.66
CA ASP A 933 11.90 22.85 -25.56
C ASP A 933 11.23 24.05 -24.86
N PRO A 934 11.38 24.14 -23.52
CA PRO A 934 10.81 25.25 -22.75
C PRO A 934 11.33 26.64 -23.15
N SER A 935 12.45 26.74 -23.87
CA SER A 935 12.99 28.03 -24.32
C SER A 935 12.14 28.67 -25.42
N ARG A 936 11.28 27.89 -26.09
CA ARG A 936 10.34 28.37 -27.11
C ARG A 936 9.14 29.11 -26.51
N ASN A 937 8.93 29.06 -25.19
CA ASN A 937 7.94 29.89 -24.53
C ASN A 937 8.40 31.34 -24.41
N VAL A 938 8.27 32.09 -25.50
CA VAL A 938 8.63 33.52 -25.55
C VAL A 938 7.67 34.41 -24.75
N ASN A 939 6.49 33.88 -24.38
CA ASN A 939 5.46 34.61 -23.67
C ASN A 939 5.54 34.52 -22.15
N GLY A 940 6.31 33.55 -21.65
CA GLY A 940 6.32 33.18 -20.26
C GLY A 940 5.04 32.44 -19.87
N GLN A 941 5.11 31.71 -18.76
CA GLN A 941 3.95 31.01 -18.23
C GLN A 941 2.89 31.98 -17.72
N SER A 942 1.62 31.71 -18.04
CA SER A 942 0.49 32.49 -17.56
C SER A 942 0.12 32.04 -16.14
N LEU A 943 -0.13 32.99 -15.23
CA LEU A 943 -0.53 32.69 -13.86
C LEU A 943 -1.81 33.43 -13.48
N ALA A 944 -2.74 32.68 -12.89
CA ALA A 944 -3.91 33.20 -12.19
C ALA A 944 -3.70 33.01 -10.68
N ILE A 945 -3.40 34.10 -9.97
CA ILE A 945 -3.05 34.08 -8.55
C ILE A 945 -4.24 34.61 -7.75
N ASP A 946 -4.97 33.73 -7.09
CA ASP A 946 -6.12 34.09 -6.26
C ASP A 946 -5.62 34.63 -4.91
N VAL A 947 -5.81 35.93 -4.67
CA VAL A 947 -5.44 36.60 -3.41
C VAL A 947 -6.66 36.90 -2.53
N GLY A 948 -7.79 36.24 -2.79
CA GLY A 948 -9.05 36.42 -2.09
C GLY A 948 -10.25 36.21 -3.01
N PRO A 949 -11.47 36.05 -2.47
CA PRO A 949 -12.68 35.82 -3.25
C PRO A 949 -13.07 36.96 -4.20
N GLU A 950 -12.55 38.18 -3.98
CA GLU A 950 -12.93 39.37 -4.75
C GLU A 950 -11.87 39.87 -5.73
N GLN A 951 -10.60 39.47 -5.56
CA GLN A 951 -9.50 39.92 -6.40
C GLN A 951 -8.46 38.82 -6.55
N GLY A 952 -7.80 38.81 -7.70
CA GLY A 952 -6.62 38.04 -7.98
C GLY A 952 -5.63 38.82 -8.84
N VAL A 953 -4.44 38.29 -9.03
CA VAL A 953 -3.43 38.86 -9.91
C VAL A 953 -3.27 37.98 -11.13
N ALA A 954 -3.54 38.56 -12.30
CA ALA A 954 -3.28 37.95 -13.59
C ALA A 954 -1.86 38.31 -14.02
N VAL A 955 -1.00 37.31 -14.23
CA VAL A 955 0.32 37.46 -14.84
C VAL A 955 0.26 36.80 -16.20
N ILE A 956 0.06 37.60 -17.25
CA ILE A 956 -0.20 37.13 -18.60
C ILE A 956 0.08 38.27 -19.58
N LYS A 957 0.73 37.97 -20.71
CA LYS A 957 0.89 38.97 -21.77
C LYS A 957 -0.45 39.36 -22.35
N TYR A 958 -0.61 40.64 -22.69
CA TYR A 958 -1.87 41.18 -23.18
C TYR A 958 -2.45 40.41 -24.38
N GLU A 959 -1.61 40.06 -25.36
CA GLU A 959 -2.04 39.34 -26.57
C GLU A 959 -2.55 37.93 -26.23
N VAL A 960 -1.89 37.26 -25.27
CA VAL A 960 -2.28 35.93 -24.79
C VAL A 960 -3.57 36.03 -23.97
N ALA A 961 -3.73 37.08 -23.17
CA ALA A 961 -4.96 37.32 -22.41
C ALA A 961 -6.17 37.55 -23.33
N GLU A 962 -6.01 38.35 -24.39
CA GLU A 962 -7.07 38.59 -25.37
C GLU A 962 -7.41 37.31 -26.15
N PHE A 963 -6.40 36.50 -26.54
CA PHE A 963 -6.64 35.19 -27.15
C PHE A 963 -7.41 34.26 -26.21
N ASN A 964 -6.94 34.10 -24.96
CA ASN A 964 -7.58 33.23 -23.96
C ASN A 964 -9.03 33.64 -23.69
N LYS A 965 -9.32 34.93 -23.70
CA LYS A 965 -10.69 35.45 -23.59
C LYS A 965 -11.59 34.99 -24.74
N THR A 966 -11.09 34.88 -25.96
CA THR A 966 -11.89 34.39 -27.11
C THR A 966 -12.30 32.92 -26.97
N ILE A 967 -11.52 32.12 -26.25
CA ILE A 967 -11.77 30.70 -26.00
C ILE A 967 -12.39 30.44 -24.62
N GLY A 968 -12.87 31.49 -23.94
CA GLY A 968 -13.63 31.40 -22.68
C GLY A 968 -12.80 31.47 -21.40
N PHE A 969 -11.49 31.73 -21.49
CA PHE A 969 -10.59 31.91 -20.35
C PHE A 969 -10.27 33.39 -20.13
N ASP A 970 -11.22 34.15 -19.59
CA ASP A 970 -11.06 35.58 -19.32
C ASP A 970 -10.37 35.83 -17.97
N PHE A 971 -9.07 36.14 -18.00
CA PHE A 971 -8.27 36.51 -16.83
C PHE A 971 -8.63 37.91 -16.29
N GLY A 972 -9.35 38.73 -17.06
CA GLY A 972 -9.70 40.09 -16.72
C GLY A 972 -8.49 41.02 -16.56
N GLY A 973 -8.69 42.08 -15.77
CA GLY A 973 -7.67 43.08 -15.47
C GLY A 973 -7.74 44.30 -16.37
N ASP A 974 -7.11 45.38 -15.91
CA ASP A 974 -6.94 46.61 -16.69
C ASP A 974 -6.06 46.33 -17.92
N PRO A 975 -6.55 46.58 -19.15
CA PRO A 975 -5.80 46.34 -20.39
C PRO A 975 -4.51 47.14 -20.50
N GLU A 976 -4.45 48.35 -19.96
CA GLU A 976 -3.25 49.19 -20.02
C GLU A 976 -2.18 48.67 -19.07
N HIS A 977 -2.56 48.22 -17.87
CA HIS A 977 -1.62 47.52 -16.98
C HIS A 977 -1.11 46.22 -17.60
N LEU A 978 -1.97 45.41 -18.25
CA LEU A 978 -1.52 44.19 -18.93
C LEU A 978 -0.56 44.48 -20.08
N LYS A 979 -0.81 45.52 -20.90
CA LYS A 979 0.11 45.94 -21.97
C LYS A 979 1.44 46.46 -21.43
N GLN A 980 1.39 47.24 -20.35
CA GLN A 980 2.57 47.90 -19.79
C GLN A 980 3.44 46.91 -19.01
N ASP A 981 2.82 46.15 -18.11
CA ASP A 981 3.52 45.40 -17.08
C ASP A 981 3.42 43.88 -17.24
N GLY A 982 2.53 43.38 -18.12
CA GLY A 982 2.20 41.95 -18.24
C GLY A 982 1.50 41.40 -16.99
N VAL A 983 1.03 42.29 -16.11
CA VAL A 983 0.41 41.97 -14.83
C VAL A 983 -0.73 42.94 -14.55
N SER A 984 -1.84 42.43 -14.02
CA SER A 984 -2.94 43.28 -13.58
C SER A 984 -3.71 42.66 -12.42
N LEU A 985 -4.23 43.50 -11.53
CA LEU A 985 -5.19 43.08 -10.53
C LEU A 985 -6.56 42.90 -11.21
N SER A 986 -7.27 41.82 -10.90
CA SER A 986 -8.56 41.53 -11.51
C SER A 986 -9.50 40.80 -10.55
N ASP A 987 -10.76 41.22 -10.58
CA ASP A 987 -11.91 40.57 -9.94
C ASP A 987 -12.33 39.26 -10.62
N LYS A 988 -11.89 38.99 -11.85
CA LYS A 988 -12.21 37.76 -12.59
C LYS A 988 -11.32 36.58 -12.23
N VAL A 989 -10.10 36.83 -11.75
CA VAL A 989 -9.11 35.79 -11.45
C VAL A 989 -9.64 34.70 -10.48
N PRO A 990 -10.31 35.04 -9.35
CA PRO A 990 -10.86 34.03 -8.45
C PRO A 990 -11.92 33.14 -9.12
N GLY A 991 -12.72 33.71 -10.03
CA GLY A 991 -13.76 32.99 -10.78
C GLY A 991 -13.17 32.08 -11.86
N ILE A 992 -12.23 32.59 -12.66
CA ILE A 992 -11.60 31.79 -13.71
C ILE A 992 -10.77 30.64 -13.13
N LYS A 993 -10.10 30.84 -11.99
CA LYS A 993 -9.35 29.76 -11.33
C LYS A 993 -10.28 28.62 -10.87
N GLN A 994 -11.44 28.94 -10.32
CA GLN A 994 -12.47 27.95 -9.97
C GLN A 994 -13.02 27.24 -11.22
N PHE A 995 -13.25 27.98 -12.30
CA PHE A 995 -13.68 27.41 -13.57
C PHE A 995 -12.64 26.42 -14.10
N ILE A 996 -11.36 26.82 -14.21
CA ILE A 996 -10.25 25.98 -14.66
C ILE A 996 -10.17 24.70 -13.81
N THR A 997 -10.24 24.82 -12.49
CA THR A 997 -10.26 23.66 -11.58
C THR A 997 -11.39 22.70 -11.93
N SER A 998 -12.62 23.20 -12.05
CA SER A 998 -13.80 22.36 -12.31
C SER A 998 -13.67 21.62 -13.63
N VAL A 999 -13.11 22.28 -14.63
CA VAL A 999 -12.93 21.74 -15.97
C VAL A 999 -11.78 20.73 -16.01
N ILE A 1000 -10.69 20.95 -15.27
CA ILE A 1000 -9.62 19.97 -15.08
C ILE A 1000 -10.18 18.70 -14.43
N ALA A 1001 -10.90 18.80 -13.31
CA ALA A 1001 -11.48 17.62 -12.67
C ALA A 1001 -12.44 16.88 -13.61
N LYS A 1002 -13.27 17.62 -14.38
CA LYS A 1002 -14.16 17.05 -15.39
C LYS A 1002 -13.40 16.36 -16.53
N SER A 1003 -12.26 16.90 -16.97
CA SER A 1003 -11.41 16.29 -18.01
C SER A 1003 -10.84 14.92 -17.62
N MET A 1004 -10.90 14.55 -16.34
CA MET A 1004 -10.51 13.23 -15.85
C MET A 1004 -11.67 12.23 -15.83
N MET A 1005 -12.86 12.63 -16.25
CA MET A 1005 -14.09 11.83 -16.13
C MET A 1005 -14.94 11.85 -17.42
N ASP A 1006 -14.72 12.84 -18.29
CA ASP A 1006 -15.52 13.12 -19.48
C ASP A 1006 -14.62 13.21 -20.72
N ALA A 1007 -14.90 12.37 -21.72
CA ALA A 1007 -14.03 12.21 -22.88
C ALA A 1007 -14.02 13.45 -23.79
N ASP A 1008 -15.16 14.12 -23.95
CA ASP A 1008 -15.24 15.33 -24.77
C ASP A 1008 -14.43 16.47 -24.16
N THR A 1009 -14.58 16.68 -22.85
CA THR A 1009 -13.76 17.65 -22.11
C THR A 1009 -12.28 17.27 -22.17
N HIS A 1010 -11.93 15.98 -21.96
CA HIS A 1010 -10.54 15.52 -22.07
C HIS A 1010 -9.94 15.80 -23.46
N ASN A 1011 -10.63 15.42 -24.52
CA ASN A 1011 -10.16 15.56 -25.90
C ASN A 1011 -10.02 17.02 -26.32
N MET A 1012 -10.91 17.90 -25.85
CA MET A 1012 -10.80 19.34 -26.08
C MET A 1012 -9.46 19.88 -25.55
N PHE A 1013 -9.10 19.52 -24.32
CA PHE A 1013 -7.83 19.95 -23.74
C PHE A 1013 -6.62 19.23 -24.32
N TRP A 1014 -6.72 17.94 -24.58
CA TRP A 1014 -5.65 17.17 -25.22
C TRP A 1014 -5.29 17.77 -26.59
N GLY A 1015 -6.31 18.24 -27.34
CA GLY A 1015 -6.14 18.94 -28.60
C GLY A 1015 -5.40 20.28 -28.50
N MET A 1016 -5.42 20.94 -27.34
CA MET A 1016 -4.67 22.19 -27.11
C MET A 1016 -3.15 21.98 -27.17
N LYS A 1017 -2.66 20.73 -27.16
CA LYS A 1017 -1.24 20.41 -27.38
C LYS A 1017 -0.65 21.11 -28.62
N LYS A 1018 -1.45 21.32 -29.66
CA LYS A 1018 -1.05 22.01 -30.90
C LYS A 1018 -0.73 23.51 -30.71
N GLY A 1019 -1.24 24.13 -29.64
CA GLY A 1019 -1.00 25.53 -29.33
C GLY A 1019 0.26 25.80 -28.49
N TYR A 1020 0.88 24.76 -27.92
CA TYR A 1020 2.09 24.91 -27.10
C TYR A 1020 3.33 24.92 -27.98
N GLN A 1021 3.99 26.08 -28.06
CA GLN A 1021 5.20 26.28 -28.87
C GLN A 1021 6.40 25.46 -28.36
N GLU A 1022 6.36 25.08 -27.09
CA GLU A 1022 7.35 24.25 -26.40
C GLU A 1022 7.30 22.79 -26.84
N ILE A 1023 6.16 22.32 -27.37
CA ILE A 1023 6.06 20.98 -27.94
C ILE A 1023 6.59 21.02 -29.37
N ILE A 1024 7.62 20.24 -29.64
CA ILE A 1024 8.14 20.01 -30.99
C ILE A 1024 7.62 18.65 -31.43
N ASP A 1025 6.62 18.67 -32.30
CA ASP A 1025 6.06 17.46 -32.91
C ASP A 1025 6.61 17.27 -34.34
N PRO A 1026 7.53 16.31 -34.57
CA PRO A 1026 8.10 16.08 -35.90
C PRO A 1026 7.09 15.53 -36.92
N LEU A 1027 5.91 15.06 -36.47
CA LEU A 1027 4.84 14.52 -37.31
C LEU A 1027 3.66 15.48 -37.45
N ALA A 1028 3.73 16.68 -36.85
CA ALA A 1028 2.70 17.68 -37.06
C ALA A 1028 2.65 18.05 -38.56
N PRO A 1029 1.44 18.15 -39.16
CA PRO A 1029 1.32 18.65 -40.52
C PRO A 1029 1.98 20.03 -40.59
N ALA A 1030 2.74 20.29 -41.67
CA ALA A 1030 3.32 21.60 -41.90
C ALA A 1030 2.22 22.66 -41.79
N GLU A 1031 2.39 23.62 -40.89
CA GLU A 1031 1.44 24.71 -40.75
C GLU A 1031 1.24 25.34 -42.12
N GLU A 1032 0.00 25.36 -42.63
CA GLU A 1032 -0.35 26.33 -43.66
C GLU A 1032 -0.02 27.69 -43.05
N ALA A 1033 0.98 28.36 -43.64
CA ALA A 1033 1.43 29.66 -43.15
C ALA A 1033 0.20 30.58 -42.96
N PRO A 1034 0.13 31.32 -41.84
CA PRO A 1034 -1.05 32.11 -41.49
C PRO A 1034 -1.45 33.13 -42.56
#